data_AF-A0A8B9JNT8-F1
#
_entry.id   AF-A0A8B9JNT8-F1
#
_cell.length_a   1.000
_cell.length_b   1.000
_cell.length_c   1.000
_cell.angle_alpha   90.00
_cell.angle_beta   90.00
_cell.angle_gamma   90.00
#
_symmetry.space_group_name_H-M   'P 1'
#
loop_
_entity.id
_entity.type
_entity.pdbx_description
1 polymer ?
#
loop_
_entity_poly.entity_id
_entity_poly.type
_entity_poly.pdbx_seq_one_letter_code
_entity_poly.pdbx_strand_id
1 'polypeptide(L)'
;NSFQVVTNWTEAVPSTNHAFKRVRQRGVFPPEALLLTMPDPQERIGSGGATLNALLVAAEHLSARAGYTVSDSEHTFHLQLIYQDFPWDGCNRAFCWMPKQATEQCVEGPLCCLDMLLDCLSTKVCVGSPPGVWVCSTDMILSLPTAQEISWEGFSGVRVVSLPGDVSFATKHGVYLTDAAGGVCDIIYRGSEEKILSAALHDGKVPLVSGPVFFSRSVSEKLLQTHVTPPLDGCTYLGMDSGAPPLQISLFLDILLCLCSEPTETEFVNGERPGCSSPLGPHGAAVRSARAVLWRTLKGVSLSLVYIPDGQYDYLTISGKEHVRRLIQTGTEKQTLSHIQVCHSKSHFQVPSGCLLSGLDLSSSGRVQRMPLTSNIILQGRRVQLGELKLTVFTVFGANDDLEVLDDAGSFLSQTWAQFFNRTGIQPEELWGAESGACRCLLDARLFPVFVPKGGPVGLEGVSFLLGSSGSAESWRAAWRLSLREVLSLTDQQEELQWREKLFFSSGQRRAVDTLRGHTDHNLLPFIRAAVLGRQQGELLEALDSVASSSSDDLGVAARSLACIADVLGCLAGEGRGGLRSGPAANPSWSSAFRLLEQGKLADGVKELANQRVHWLNRPDLLVRAARHYEGAGQVLLRKAVMSAHKFVFIGQSEMPPMGEWQEVECPARLDLSGGWSDTPPIAFEHGGVVVNVAVKVDGKRPIGARVRRIPKPHLMLVSTSGPPDCCVTTETVCEVLADLEDYCQPNAPGALLKAVCVCSDVVCVSSPLSLEQQLLQRWGGGLELHSWSLLPHGSGLGTSSILAGAVLAGVYRCSGRSYDTSSLIHAVLYLEQILTTGGGWQDQVGGLVGGVKVARSHAALPLKVEVEQLSLPQDFLSQKKAMAPGCEPAAVRTMMKALQPLTLGQSLAGAGGGGFLFILTQHANQEENVQQVLNNTQGLGDFSVHSVELDMEGITVLQQNAHKMLTN
;
A
#
# COMPACT_ATOMS: atom_id res chain seq x y z
N ASN A 1 -15.21 11.03 -19.34
CA ASN A 1 -15.24 9.98 -18.28
C ASN A 1 -15.25 8.54 -18.80
N SER A 2 -15.24 8.24 -20.10
CA SER A 2 -15.10 6.87 -20.62
C SER A 2 -13.74 6.66 -21.28
N PHE A 3 -12.72 6.32 -20.50
CA PHE A 3 -11.43 5.89 -21.04
C PHE A 3 -11.60 4.52 -21.73
N GLN A 4 -11.12 4.38 -22.96
CA GLN A 4 -11.09 3.12 -23.69
C GLN A 4 -9.68 2.88 -24.21
N VAL A 5 -9.15 1.68 -24.04
CA VAL A 5 -7.79 1.31 -24.44
C VAL A 5 -7.84 0.17 -25.43
N VAL A 6 -7.17 0.37 -26.55
CA VAL A 6 -7.00 -0.61 -27.63
C VAL A 6 -5.51 -0.89 -27.75
N THR A 7 -5.10 -2.16 -27.79
CA THR A 7 -3.69 -2.54 -27.86
C THR A 7 -3.45 -3.51 -29.00
N ASN A 8 -2.36 -3.32 -29.72
CA ASN A 8 -1.99 -4.14 -30.88
C ASN A 8 -0.77 -5.04 -30.57
N TRP A 9 -0.81 -6.32 -30.94
CA TRP A 9 0.09 -7.39 -30.48
C TRP A 9 0.63 -8.23 -31.62
N THR A 10 1.89 -8.63 -31.61
CA THR A 10 2.38 -9.51 -32.68
C THR A 10 1.97 -10.97 -32.44
N GLU A 11 2.03 -11.52 -31.22
CA GLU A 11 1.84 -12.98 -31.05
C GLU A 11 1.19 -13.49 -29.74
N ALA A 12 0.88 -12.65 -28.74
CA ALA A 12 0.52 -13.13 -27.37
C ALA A 12 -0.74 -12.48 -26.75
N VAL A 13 -1.89 -12.58 -27.42
CA VAL A 13 -3.17 -12.00 -26.92
C VAL A 13 -3.61 -12.47 -25.51
N PRO A 14 -3.45 -13.76 -25.11
CA PRO A 14 -3.91 -14.23 -23.80
C PRO A 14 -3.13 -13.67 -22.60
N SER A 15 -1.79 -13.57 -22.70
CA SER A 15 -0.92 -13.05 -21.62
C SER A 15 -1.23 -11.58 -21.33
N THR A 16 -1.49 -10.81 -22.38
CA THR A 16 -1.87 -9.40 -22.30
C THR A 16 -3.23 -9.18 -21.67
N ASN A 17 -4.24 -9.96 -22.07
CA ASN A 17 -5.56 -9.89 -21.46
C ASN A 17 -5.49 -10.18 -19.96
N HIS A 18 -4.64 -11.13 -19.56
CA HIS A 18 -4.38 -11.42 -18.15
C HIS A 18 -3.75 -10.23 -17.42
N ALA A 19 -2.75 -9.58 -18.01
CA ALA A 19 -2.12 -8.39 -17.43
C ALA A 19 -3.10 -7.20 -17.33
N PHE A 20 -3.89 -6.89 -18.36
CA PHE A 20 -4.90 -5.83 -18.31
C PHE A 20 -5.97 -6.07 -17.26
N LYS A 21 -6.38 -7.32 -17.07
CA LYS A 21 -7.29 -7.70 -15.99
C LYS A 21 -6.70 -7.35 -14.62
N ARG A 22 -5.39 -7.51 -14.42
CA ARG A 22 -4.69 -7.10 -13.18
C ARG A 22 -4.69 -5.58 -13.01
N VAL A 23 -4.35 -4.82 -14.05
CA VAL A 23 -4.37 -3.35 -14.02
C VAL A 23 -5.76 -2.83 -13.62
N ARG A 24 -6.82 -3.42 -14.19
CA ARG A 24 -8.21 -3.11 -13.80
C ARG A 24 -8.51 -3.48 -12.34
N GLN A 25 -8.06 -4.64 -11.87
CA GLN A 25 -8.24 -5.07 -10.48
C GLN A 25 -7.55 -4.15 -9.46
N ARG A 26 -6.48 -3.46 -9.86
CA ARG A 26 -5.80 -2.45 -9.03
C ARG A 26 -6.51 -1.08 -9.01
N GLY A 27 -7.57 -0.91 -9.81
CA GLY A 27 -8.34 0.34 -9.87
C GLY A 27 -7.75 1.41 -10.77
N VAL A 28 -6.75 1.08 -11.61
CA VAL A 28 -6.14 2.04 -12.55
C VAL A 28 -7.11 2.46 -13.66
N PHE A 29 -8.03 1.57 -14.04
CA PHE A 29 -9.09 1.86 -15.02
C PHE A 29 -10.47 1.77 -14.39
N PRO A 30 -11.42 2.62 -14.83
CA PRO A 30 -12.83 2.45 -14.49
C PRO A 30 -13.37 1.09 -14.94
N PRO A 31 -14.27 0.44 -14.18
CA PRO A 31 -14.85 -0.87 -14.54
C PRO A 31 -15.49 -0.91 -15.94
N GLU A 32 -16.10 0.20 -16.35
CA GLU A 32 -16.79 0.40 -17.63
C GLU A 32 -15.88 0.63 -18.84
N ALA A 33 -14.57 0.83 -18.60
CA ALA A 33 -13.59 1.02 -19.65
C ALA A 33 -13.55 -0.20 -20.58
N LEU A 34 -13.55 0.05 -21.90
CA LEU A 34 -13.33 -1.01 -22.89
C LEU A 34 -11.82 -1.25 -23.01
N LEU A 35 -11.40 -2.51 -22.88
CA LEU A 35 -10.02 -2.94 -23.10
C LEU A 35 -10.02 -3.95 -24.25
N LEU A 36 -9.38 -3.62 -25.35
CA LEU A 36 -9.24 -4.49 -26.52
C LEU A 36 -7.77 -4.86 -26.73
N THR A 37 -7.52 -6.13 -26.98
CA THR A 37 -6.22 -6.68 -27.35
C THR A 37 -6.41 -7.36 -28.69
N MET A 38 -5.72 -6.89 -29.72
CA MET A 38 -5.77 -7.47 -31.07
C MET A 38 -4.38 -7.73 -31.59
N PRO A 39 -4.19 -8.74 -32.44
CA PRO A 39 -2.91 -8.93 -33.08
C PRO A 39 -2.73 -8.07 -34.34
N ASP A 40 -1.49 -7.88 -34.77
CA ASP A 40 -1.20 -7.41 -36.11
C ASP A 40 -1.73 -8.47 -37.10
N PRO A 41 -2.38 -8.07 -38.21
CA PRO A 41 -2.97 -8.99 -39.17
C PRO A 41 -1.91 -9.82 -39.91
N GLN A 42 -0.67 -9.32 -40.01
CA GLN A 42 0.51 -10.05 -40.48
C GLN A 42 1.78 -9.42 -39.89
N GLU A 43 2.90 -10.16 -39.89
CA GLU A 43 4.20 -9.63 -39.41
C GLU A 43 4.61 -8.33 -40.15
N ARG A 44 4.81 -7.25 -39.36
CA ARG A 44 5.43 -5.97 -39.75
C ARG A 44 4.61 -5.02 -40.65
N ILE A 45 3.39 -4.67 -40.27
CA ILE A 45 2.62 -3.57 -40.89
C ILE A 45 3.03 -2.15 -40.45
N GLY A 46 3.97 -2.03 -39.50
CA GLY A 46 4.48 -0.74 -39.01
C GLY A 46 3.51 -0.01 -38.09
N SER A 47 4.01 1.00 -37.35
CA SER A 47 3.22 1.69 -36.31
C SER A 47 2.01 2.46 -36.86
N GLY A 48 2.12 3.02 -38.06
CA GLY A 48 1.00 3.68 -38.74
C GLY A 48 -0.01 2.67 -39.28
N GLY A 49 0.45 1.55 -39.83
CA GLY A 49 -0.44 0.46 -40.26
C GLY A 49 -1.21 -0.14 -39.08
N ALA A 50 -0.51 -0.41 -37.98
CA ALA A 50 -1.10 -0.83 -36.71
C ALA A 50 -2.13 0.17 -36.19
N THR A 51 -1.90 1.48 -36.41
CA THR A 51 -2.87 2.55 -36.09
C THR A 51 -4.16 2.41 -36.89
N LEU A 52 -4.06 2.22 -38.20
CA LEU A 52 -5.22 2.03 -39.06
C LEU A 52 -6.02 0.77 -38.70
N ASN A 53 -5.34 -0.35 -38.46
CA ASN A 53 -5.99 -1.60 -38.07
C ASN A 53 -6.75 -1.47 -36.75
N ALA A 54 -6.11 -0.84 -35.75
CA ALA A 54 -6.74 -0.67 -34.45
C ALA A 54 -7.94 0.28 -34.50
N LEU A 55 -7.87 1.37 -35.27
CA LEU A 55 -9.02 2.27 -35.48
C LEU A 55 -10.22 1.52 -36.04
N LEU A 56 -9.99 0.64 -37.03
CA LEU A 56 -11.02 -0.21 -37.62
C LEU A 56 -11.67 -1.15 -36.60
N VAL A 57 -10.87 -1.99 -35.94
CA VAL A 57 -11.40 -3.00 -35.01
C VAL A 57 -12.10 -2.33 -33.83
N ALA A 58 -11.56 -1.21 -33.36
CA ALA A 58 -12.19 -0.44 -32.31
C ALA A 58 -13.57 0.06 -32.76
N ALA A 59 -13.66 0.71 -33.94
CA ALA A 59 -14.90 1.21 -34.54
C ALA A 59 -15.98 0.12 -34.64
N GLU A 60 -15.60 -1.07 -35.11
CA GLU A 60 -16.49 -2.22 -35.19
C GLU A 60 -17.01 -2.65 -33.81
N HIS A 61 -16.12 -2.73 -32.81
CA HIS A 61 -16.51 -3.17 -31.48
C HIS A 61 -17.47 -2.19 -30.78
N LEU A 62 -17.27 -0.88 -30.94
CA LEU A 62 -18.22 0.10 -30.39
C LEU A 62 -19.54 0.10 -31.13
N SER A 63 -19.51 -0.02 -32.46
CA SER A 63 -20.72 -0.13 -33.27
C SER A 63 -21.54 -1.33 -32.83
N ALA A 64 -20.90 -2.50 -32.67
CA ALA A 64 -21.55 -3.70 -32.15
C ALA A 64 -22.11 -3.51 -30.74
N ARG A 65 -21.36 -2.86 -29.83
CA ARG A 65 -21.81 -2.58 -28.46
C ARG A 65 -23.00 -1.61 -28.41
N ALA A 66 -23.11 -0.71 -29.38
CA ALA A 66 -24.25 0.20 -29.54
C ALA A 66 -25.43 -0.46 -30.29
N GLY A 67 -25.32 -1.72 -30.70
CA GLY A 67 -26.39 -2.48 -31.34
C GLY A 67 -26.46 -2.36 -32.86
N TYR A 68 -25.45 -1.74 -33.49
CA TYR A 68 -25.34 -1.68 -34.95
C TYR A 68 -24.76 -2.98 -35.51
N THR A 69 -25.24 -3.38 -36.68
CA THR A 69 -24.74 -4.53 -37.44
C THR A 69 -23.70 -4.16 -38.50
N VAL A 70 -23.43 -2.86 -38.67
CA VAL A 70 -22.45 -2.29 -39.59
C VAL A 70 -21.64 -1.25 -38.80
N SER A 71 -20.35 -1.09 -39.12
CA SER A 71 -19.47 -0.11 -38.48
C SER A 71 -19.97 1.32 -38.74
N ASP A 72 -20.15 2.10 -37.68
CA ASP A 72 -20.52 3.51 -37.71
C ASP A 72 -19.44 4.36 -37.03
N SER A 73 -19.08 5.48 -37.65
CA SER A 73 -17.99 6.38 -37.24
C SER A 73 -18.32 7.25 -36.02
N GLU A 74 -19.56 7.25 -35.52
CA GLU A 74 -20.00 8.17 -34.46
C GLU A 74 -19.35 7.94 -33.08
N HIS A 75 -18.67 6.82 -32.85
CA HIS A 75 -18.12 6.45 -31.54
C HIS A 75 -16.62 6.72 -31.46
N THR A 76 -16.21 7.66 -30.59
CA THR A 76 -14.80 8.10 -30.48
C THR A 76 -14.04 7.36 -29.37
N PHE A 77 -12.84 6.88 -29.69
CA PHE A 77 -11.93 6.11 -28.81
C PHE A 77 -10.90 7.00 -28.15
N HIS A 78 -10.25 6.57 -27.06
CA HIS A 78 -9.31 7.40 -26.31
C HIS A 78 -7.87 6.89 -26.15
N LEU A 79 -7.49 5.66 -26.54
CA LEU A 79 -6.08 5.26 -26.49
C LEU A 79 -5.75 4.02 -27.33
N GLN A 80 -4.66 4.08 -28.09
CA GLN A 80 -4.01 2.98 -28.80
C GLN A 80 -2.57 2.79 -28.32
N LEU A 81 -2.16 1.55 -28.06
CA LEU A 81 -0.79 1.19 -27.70
C LEU A 81 -0.14 0.25 -28.73
N ILE A 82 1.11 0.55 -29.11
CA ILE A 82 1.93 -0.18 -30.08
C ILE A 82 3.17 -0.76 -29.39
N TYR A 83 3.56 -1.99 -29.74
CA TYR A 83 4.53 -2.80 -29.00
C TYR A 83 5.62 -3.39 -29.90
N GLN A 84 6.80 -3.63 -29.31
CA GLN A 84 7.94 -4.33 -29.91
C GLN A 84 8.64 -5.20 -28.84
N ASP A 85 9.36 -6.23 -29.28
CA ASP A 85 10.08 -7.15 -28.40
C ASP A 85 11.18 -6.47 -27.56
N PHE A 86 11.57 -7.15 -26.47
CA PHE A 86 12.60 -6.66 -25.55
C PHE A 86 13.59 -7.76 -25.11
N PRO A 87 14.88 -7.65 -25.46
CA PRO A 87 15.89 -8.65 -25.11
C PRO A 87 16.16 -8.83 -23.62
N TRP A 88 15.79 -7.84 -22.78
CA TRP A 88 16.16 -7.83 -21.36
C TRP A 88 15.00 -8.21 -20.42
N ASP A 89 13.81 -8.51 -20.95
CA ASP A 89 12.68 -8.99 -20.15
C ASP A 89 11.97 -10.18 -20.84
N GLY A 90 11.42 -11.12 -20.07
CA GLY A 90 10.67 -12.28 -20.58
C GLY A 90 9.27 -11.94 -21.08
N CYS A 91 8.73 -10.80 -20.63
CA CYS A 91 7.37 -10.36 -20.88
C CYS A 91 7.35 -9.04 -21.64
N ASN A 92 8.28 -8.82 -22.59
CA ASN A 92 8.41 -7.63 -23.45
C ASN A 92 8.56 -6.29 -22.70
N ARG A 93 8.65 -5.17 -23.44
CA ARG A 93 8.91 -3.83 -22.88
C ARG A 93 7.82 -3.37 -21.93
N ALA A 94 6.57 -3.67 -22.25
CA ALA A 94 5.42 -3.15 -21.53
C ALA A 94 5.26 -3.75 -20.14
N PHE A 95 5.50 -5.06 -20.01
CA PHE A 95 5.40 -5.75 -18.72
C PHE A 95 6.74 -5.90 -18.01
N CYS A 96 7.77 -5.18 -18.47
CA CYS A 96 9.02 -5.06 -17.75
C CYS A 96 8.78 -4.38 -16.40
N TRP A 97 9.07 -5.10 -15.32
CA TRP A 97 8.86 -4.62 -13.95
C TRP A 97 9.91 -3.58 -13.57
N MET A 98 9.44 -2.55 -12.88
CA MET A 98 10.24 -1.41 -12.46
C MET A 98 10.40 -1.42 -10.93
N PRO A 99 11.57 -1.05 -10.38
CA PRO A 99 11.84 -1.03 -8.96
C PRO A 99 11.26 0.24 -8.31
N LYS A 100 9.99 0.52 -8.60
CA LYS A 100 9.21 1.62 -8.04
C LYS A 100 8.02 1.01 -7.29
N GLN A 101 7.69 1.60 -6.15
CA GLN A 101 6.47 1.30 -5.43
C GLN A 101 5.50 2.45 -5.63
N ALA A 102 4.24 2.15 -5.93
CA ALA A 102 3.22 3.18 -5.95
C ALA A 102 2.91 3.59 -4.51
N THR A 103 2.95 4.89 -4.23
CA THR A 103 2.81 5.42 -2.86
C THR A 103 1.38 5.36 -2.32
N GLU A 104 0.37 5.18 -3.17
CA GLU A 104 -1.06 5.31 -2.79
C GLU A 104 -1.98 4.27 -3.46
N GLN A 105 -1.53 3.02 -3.64
CA GLN A 105 -2.40 1.99 -4.21
C GLN A 105 -3.21 1.24 -3.15
N CYS A 106 -4.53 1.14 -3.38
CA CYS A 106 -5.42 0.30 -2.58
C CYS A 106 -5.03 -1.20 -2.62
N VAL A 107 -4.41 -1.64 -3.71
CA VAL A 107 -3.99 -3.02 -3.96
C VAL A 107 -2.51 -3.01 -4.35
N GLU A 108 -1.66 -3.72 -3.61
CA GLU A 108 -0.24 -3.78 -3.96
C GLU A 108 -0.01 -4.59 -5.25
N GLY A 109 0.94 -4.16 -6.07
CA GLY A 109 1.43 -4.98 -7.15
C GLY A 109 2.72 -4.45 -7.76
N PRO A 110 3.47 -5.29 -8.49
CA PRO A 110 4.62 -4.84 -9.26
C PRO A 110 4.16 -3.79 -10.29
N LEU A 111 4.89 -2.68 -10.36
CA LEU A 111 4.72 -1.69 -11.41
C LEU A 111 5.49 -2.14 -12.65
N CYS A 112 4.84 -2.09 -13.81
CA CYS A 112 5.51 -2.26 -15.09
C CYS A 112 5.51 -0.96 -15.92
N CYS A 113 6.25 -0.95 -17.03
CA CYS A 113 6.31 0.20 -17.94
C CYS A 113 4.91 0.62 -18.43
N LEU A 114 4.02 -0.34 -18.68
CA LEU A 114 2.64 -0.08 -19.05
C LEU A 114 1.87 0.63 -17.93
N ASP A 115 2.01 0.19 -16.67
CA ASP A 115 1.35 0.84 -15.52
C ASP A 115 1.79 2.30 -15.42
N MET A 116 3.10 2.55 -15.53
CA MET A 116 3.67 3.90 -15.46
C MET A 116 3.19 4.80 -16.61
N LEU A 117 3.13 4.26 -17.83
CA LEU A 117 2.65 4.99 -18.99
C LEU A 117 1.17 5.36 -18.83
N LEU A 118 0.34 4.40 -18.44
CA LEU A 118 -1.10 4.62 -18.26
C LEU A 118 -1.41 5.61 -17.14
N ASP A 119 -0.69 5.53 -16.02
CA ASP A 119 -0.80 6.49 -14.94
C ASP A 119 -0.44 7.91 -15.42
N CYS A 120 0.70 8.06 -16.09
CA CYS A 120 1.13 9.34 -16.66
C CYS A 120 0.13 9.90 -17.69
N LEU A 121 -0.40 9.05 -18.57
CA LEU A 121 -1.39 9.45 -19.57
C LEU A 121 -2.71 9.89 -18.93
N SER A 122 -3.26 9.07 -18.04
CA SER A 122 -4.57 9.32 -17.43
C SER A 122 -4.57 10.51 -16.47
N THR A 123 -3.47 10.76 -15.76
CA THR A 123 -3.39 11.80 -14.71
C THR A 123 -2.75 13.11 -15.18
N LYS A 124 -1.95 13.10 -16.27
CA LYS A 124 -1.17 14.28 -16.70
C LYS A 124 -1.35 14.66 -18.16
N VAL A 125 -1.37 13.70 -19.09
CA VAL A 125 -1.36 14.02 -20.54
C VAL A 125 -2.76 14.20 -21.13
N CYS A 126 -3.65 13.25 -20.85
CA CYS A 126 -4.97 13.20 -21.48
C CYS A 126 -6.01 14.09 -20.78
N VAL A 127 -5.67 14.67 -19.63
CA VAL A 127 -6.57 15.50 -18.83
C VAL A 127 -7.05 16.69 -19.66
N GLY A 128 -8.37 16.90 -19.70
CA GLY A 128 -9.01 17.98 -20.46
C GLY A 128 -9.07 17.78 -21.98
N SER A 129 -8.54 16.67 -22.54
CA SER A 129 -8.58 16.43 -23.98
C SER A 129 -10.01 16.23 -24.52
N PRO A 130 -10.33 16.75 -25.72
CA PRO A 130 -11.64 16.57 -26.34
C PRO A 130 -11.78 15.15 -26.90
N PRO A 131 -12.98 14.73 -27.35
CA PRO A 131 -13.14 13.42 -27.96
C PRO A 131 -12.20 13.22 -29.16
N GLY A 132 -11.34 12.22 -29.07
CA GLY A 132 -10.34 11.89 -30.09
C GLY A 132 -9.41 10.77 -29.61
N VAL A 133 -8.57 10.27 -30.52
CA VAL A 133 -7.75 9.08 -30.32
C VAL A 133 -6.34 9.46 -29.89
N TRP A 134 -5.88 8.96 -28.75
CA TRP A 134 -4.47 8.97 -28.41
C TRP A 134 -3.77 7.74 -28.98
N VAL A 135 -2.59 7.90 -29.56
CA VAL A 135 -1.69 6.81 -29.94
C VAL A 135 -0.42 6.97 -29.14
N CYS A 136 0.03 5.90 -28.50
CA CYS A 136 1.19 5.88 -27.62
C CYS A 136 2.01 4.59 -27.83
N SER A 137 3.30 4.62 -27.50
CA SER A 137 4.16 3.44 -27.54
C SER A 137 4.54 3.00 -26.12
N THR A 138 4.70 1.70 -25.91
CA THR A 138 5.15 1.14 -24.62
C THR A 138 6.67 0.96 -24.54
N ASP A 139 7.40 1.45 -25.55
CA ASP A 139 8.86 1.40 -25.62
C ASP A 139 9.56 2.56 -24.90
N MET A 140 8.80 3.36 -24.15
CA MET A 140 9.29 4.55 -23.46
C MET A 140 8.70 4.67 -22.06
N ILE A 141 9.43 5.34 -21.19
CA ILE A 141 8.98 5.80 -19.87
C ILE A 141 8.93 7.33 -19.91
N LEU A 142 7.76 7.87 -19.58
CA LEU A 142 7.50 9.31 -19.54
C LEU A 142 7.38 9.76 -18.08
N SER A 143 8.17 10.76 -17.68
CA SER A 143 8.03 11.40 -16.38
C SER A 143 7.72 12.88 -16.58
N LEU A 144 6.54 13.31 -16.12
CA LEU A 144 6.06 14.69 -16.26
C LEU A 144 5.83 15.34 -14.89
N PRO A 145 6.02 16.67 -14.77
CA PRO A 145 5.69 17.42 -13.56
C PRO A 145 4.18 17.42 -13.31
N THR A 146 3.76 17.52 -12.04
CA THR A 146 2.35 17.41 -11.62
C THR A 146 1.50 18.65 -11.97
N ALA A 147 2.12 19.82 -12.17
CA ALA A 147 1.41 21.09 -12.35
C ALA A 147 1.12 21.47 -13.82
N GLN A 148 1.50 20.65 -14.79
CA GLN A 148 1.40 21.01 -16.20
C GLN A 148 0.04 20.62 -16.79
N GLU A 149 -0.78 21.61 -17.13
CA GLU A 149 -2.01 21.40 -17.90
C GLU A 149 -1.78 21.68 -19.39
N ILE A 150 -2.32 20.81 -20.25
CA ILE A 150 -2.33 21.01 -21.71
C ILE A 150 -3.64 21.73 -22.06
N SER A 151 -3.54 22.90 -22.72
CA SER A 151 -4.74 23.64 -23.14
C SER A 151 -5.38 23.01 -24.37
N TRP A 152 -6.67 22.69 -24.27
CA TRP A 152 -7.47 22.04 -25.31
C TRP A 152 -8.63 22.90 -25.85
N GLU A 153 -8.73 24.15 -25.40
CA GLU A 153 -9.85 25.02 -25.76
C GLU A 153 -9.93 25.24 -27.28
N GLY A 154 -11.07 24.86 -27.86
CA GLY A 154 -11.32 24.98 -29.30
C GLY A 154 -10.41 24.13 -30.20
N PHE A 155 -9.65 23.18 -29.66
CA PHE A 155 -8.65 22.44 -30.43
C PHE A 155 -9.28 21.46 -31.45
N SER A 156 -8.77 21.51 -32.69
CA SER A 156 -9.03 20.54 -33.75
C SER A 156 -7.75 20.32 -34.56
N GLY A 157 -7.51 19.08 -35.00
CA GLY A 157 -6.29 18.67 -35.70
C GLY A 157 -5.56 17.52 -34.99
N VAL A 158 -4.23 17.52 -35.13
CA VAL A 158 -3.32 16.55 -34.51
C VAL A 158 -2.35 17.28 -33.57
N ARG A 159 -2.08 16.68 -32.42
CA ARG A 159 -1.18 17.24 -31.42
C ARG A 159 -0.20 16.20 -30.92
N VAL A 160 1.09 16.52 -30.97
CA VAL A 160 2.15 15.68 -30.45
C VAL A 160 2.66 16.25 -29.13
N VAL A 161 2.91 15.38 -28.16
CA VAL A 161 3.58 15.76 -26.91
C VAL A 161 5.05 15.46 -27.08
N SER A 162 5.91 16.43 -26.76
CA SER A 162 7.37 16.35 -26.86
C SER A 162 8.08 16.76 -25.58
N LEU A 163 9.21 16.12 -25.34
CA LEU A 163 10.04 16.26 -24.15
C LEU A 163 11.47 16.66 -24.53
N PRO A 164 12.20 17.34 -23.64
CA PRO A 164 13.58 17.75 -23.88
C PRO A 164 14.50 16.55 -24.12
N GLY A 165 15.36 16.68 -25.13
CA GLY A 165 16.47 15.77 -25.37
C GLY A 165 17.79 16.50 -25.54
N ASP A 166 18.87 15.80 -25.26
CA ASP A 166 20.22 16.23 -25.66
C ASP A 166 20.45 15.94 -27.15
N VAL A 167 21.19 16.82 -27.82
CA VAL A 167 21.52 16.70 -29.25
C VAL A 167 22.16 15.34 -29.56
N SER A 168 23.09 14.88 -28.71
CA SER A 168 23.79 13.60 -28.87
C SER A 168 22.87 12.37 -28.75
N PHE A 169 21.77 12.48 -27.99
CA PHE A 169 20.75 11.45 -27.92
C PHE A 169 19.82 11.51 -29.14
N ALA A 170 19.43 12.73 -29.53
CA ALA A 170 18.49 12.98 -30.61
C ALA A 170 18.98 12.54 -32.00
N THR A 171 20.30 12.52 -32.25
CA THR A 171 20.88 11.98 -33.49
C THR A 171 20.61 10.48 -33.71
N LYS A 172 20.32 9.72 -32.65
CA LYS A 172 19.96 8.28 -32.73
C LYS A 172 18.44 8.06 -32.75
N HIS A 173 17.67 9.11 -32.53
CA HIS A 173 16.22 9.10 -32.43
C HIS A 173 15.65 10.07 -33.49
N GLY A 174 15.02 11.17 -33.09
CA GLY A 174 14.61 12.26 -33.97
C GLY A 174 14.05 13.45 -33.22
N VAL A 175 13.84 14.56 -33.92
CA VAL A 175 13.29 15.82 -33.36
C VAL A 175 12.18 16.39 -34.24
N TYR A 176 11.27 17.14 -33.62
CA TYR A 176 10.30 17.98 -34.31
C TYR A 176 10.90 19.34 -34.64
N LEU A 177 10.79 19.80 -35.87
CA LEU A 177 11.07 21.19 -36.23
C LEU A 177 9.76 21.99 -36.14
N THR A 178 9.74 23.12 -35.45
CA THR A 178 8.51 23.92 -35.24
C THR A 178 8.66 25.37 -35.67
N ASP A 179 7.54 25.97 -36.08
CA ASP A 179 7.41 27.41 -36.26
C ASP A 179 7.22 28.14 -34.91
N ALA A 180 7.17 29.48 -34.96
CA ALA A 180 6.98 30.31 -33.78
C ALA A 180 5.60 30.17 -33.11
N ALA A 181 4.60 29.61 -33.81
CA ALA A 181 3.27 29.35 -33.28
C ALA A 181 3.11 27.93 -32.71
N GLY A 182 4.18 27.11 -32.74
CA GLY A 182 4.17 25.72 -32.28
C GLY A 182 3.59 24.74 -33.32
N GLY A 183 3.40 25.16 -34.57
CA GLY A 183 3.11 24.28 -35.69
C GLY A 183 4.33 23.45 -36.07
N VAL A 184 4.14 22.18 -36.40
CA VAL A 184 5.26 21.29 -36.78
C VAL A 184 5.55 21.45 -38.27
N CYS A 185 6.77 21.92 -38.56
CA CYS A 185 7.29 22.22 -39.88
C CYS A 185 7.85 20.99 -40.59
N ASP A 186 8.61 20.16 -39.87
CA ASP A 186 9.24 18.94 -40.37
C ASP A 186 9.58 17.97 -39.22
N ILE A 187 9.93 16.72 -39.55
CA ILE A 187 10.42 15.69 -38.62
C ILE A 187 11.81 15.23 -39.05
N ILE A 188 12.83 15.62 -38.28
CA ILE A 188 14.22 15.24 -38.55
C ILE A 188 14.53 13.96 -37.79
N TYR A 189 14.45 12.81 -38.48
CA TYR A 189 14.74 11.49 -37.89
C TYR A 189 16.17 11.05 -38.18
N ARG A 190 16.94 10.72 -37.13
CA ARG A 190 18.36 10.34 -37.19
C ARG A 190 19.22 11.26 -38.06
N GLY A 191 18.99 12.57 -37.93
CA GLY A 191 19.74 13.61 -38.66
C GLY A 191 21.16 13.82 -38.13
N SER A 192 21.99 14.54 -38.90
CA SER A 192 23.29 15.03 -38.42
C SER A 192 23.11 16.01 -37.26
N GLU A 193 24.13 16.16 -36.41
CA GLU A 193 24.08 17.10 -35.28
C GLU A 193 23.70 18.52 -35.72
N GLU A 194 24.23 19.00 -36.85
CA GLU A 194 23.89 20.30 -37.43
C GLU A 194 22.39 20.44 -37.75
N LYS A 195 21.78 19.39 -38.33
CA LYS A 195 20.34 19.39 -38.63
C LYS A 195 19.50 19.31 -37.36
N ILE A 196 19.90 18.48 -36.40
CA ILE A 196 19.21 18.36 -35.10
C ILE A 196 19.25 19.69 -34.33
N LEU A 197 20.39 20.40 -34.36
CA LEU A 197 20.57 21.71 -33.72
C LEU A 197 19.65 22.79 -34.29
N SER A 198 19.20 22.66 -35.55
CA SER A 198 18.24 23.60 -36.14
C SER A 198 16.87 23.58 -35.43
N ALA A 199 16.56 22.50 -34.70
CA ALA A 199 15.34 22.36 -33.91
C ALA A 199 15.52 22.75 -32.42
N ALA A 200 16.65 23.34 -32.03
CA ALA A 200 16.90 23.71 -30.64
C ALA A 200 15.93 24.80 -30.17
N LEU A 201 15.40 24.62 -28.96
CA LEU A 201 14.51 25.56 -28.30
C LEU A 201 15.30 26.50 -27.37
N HIS A 202 14.59 27.46 -26.77
CA HIS A 202 15.16 28.52 -25.94
C HIS A 202 15.88 28.03 -24.67
N ASP A 203 15.61 26.80 -24.23
CA ASP A 203 16.26 26.13 -23.10
C ASP A 203 17.55 25.38 -23.50
N GLY A 204 17.94 25.44 -24.77
CA GLY A 204 19.10 24.75 -25.31
C GLY A 204 18.90 23.24 -25.51
N LYS A 205 17.68 22.74 -25.34
CA LYS A 205 17.29 21.35 -25.61
C LYS A 205 16.57 21.24 -26.95
N VAL A 206 16.45 20.02 -27.44
CA VAL A 206 15.69 19.73 -28.67
C VAL A 206 14.40 18.98 -28.36
N PRO A 207 13.30 19.23 -29.07
CA PRO A 207 12.01 18.57 -28.86
C PRO A 207 12.03 17.19 -29.51
N LEU A 208 12.22 16.15 -28.70
CA LEU A 208 12.30 14.77 -29.19
C LEU A 208 10.99 14.31 -29.84
N VAL A 209 11.12 13.46 -30.87
CA VAL A 209 10.01 12.68 -31.39
C VAL A 209 9.61 11.64 -30.33
N SER A 210 8.62 11.98 -29.49
CA SER A 210 8.09 11.08 -28.47
C SER A 210 6.77 10.43 -28.87
N GLY A 211 6.42 9.36 -28.14
CA GLY A 211 5.32 8.48 -28.44
C GLY A 211 3.89 9.02 -28.32
N PRO A 212 3.52 9.99 -27.45
CA PRO A 212 2.11 10.39 -27.32
C PRO A 212 1.64 11.33 -28.43
N VAL A 213 0.64 10.89 -29.18
CA VAL A 213 0.04 11.62 -30.29
C VAL A 213 -1.48 11.63 -30.14
N PHE A 214 -2.10 12.79 -30.20
CA PHE A 214 -3.56 12.94 -30.16
C PHE A 214 -4.09 13.28 -31.56
N PHE A 215 -5.10 12.54 -32.00
CA PHE A 215 -5.90 12.79 -33.19
C PHE A 215 -7.31 13.21 -32.77
N SER A 216 -7.73 14.42 -33.15
CA SER A 216 -9.13 14.82 -32.97
C SER A 216 -10.09 13.92 -33.75
N ARG A 217 -11.35 13.81 -33.31
CA ARG A 217 -12.40 13.01 -33.96
C ARG A 217 -12.41 13.10 -35.48
N SER A 218 -12.41 14.33 -36.02
CA SER A 218 -12.47 14.58 -37.46
C SER A 218 -11.25 14.02 -38.23
N VAL A 219 -10.09 13.93 -37.57
CA VAL A 219 -8.89 13.36 -38.19
C VAL A 219 -8.91 11.84 -38.08
N SER A 220 -9.35 11.29 -36.95
CA SER A 220 -9.53 9.85 -36.76
C SER A 220 -10.51 9.26 -37.75
N GLU A 221 -11.62 9.96 -38.06
CA GLU A 221 -12.59 9.56 -39.08
C GLU A 221 -11.96 9.53 -40.49
N LYS A 222 -11.16 10.53 -40.85
CA LYS A 222 -10.42 10.56 -42.12
C LYS A 222 -9.45 9.39 -42.26
N LEU A 223 -8.73 9.06 -41.18
CA LEU A 223 -7.84 7.90 -41.15
C LEU A 223 -8.63 6.59 -41.25
N LEU A 224 -9.73 6.47 -40.52
CA LEU A 224 -10.59 5.30 -40.59
C LEU A 224 -11.12 5.08 -42.01
N GLN A 225 -11.47 6.12 -42.76
CA GLN A 225 -11.92 5.99 -44.16
C GLN A 225 -10.90 5.32 -45.09
N THR A 226 -9.61 5.31 -44.75
CA THR A 226 -8.59 4.67 -45.60
C THR A 226 -8.54 3.15 -45.48
N HIS A 227 -9.25 2.54 -44.53
CA HIS A 227 -9.19 1.08 -44.26
C HIS A 227 -9.59 0.19 -45.45
N VAL A 228 -10.37 0.71 -46.41
CA VAL A 228 -10.77 0.01 -47.65
C VAL A 228 -10.16 0.62 -48.91
N THR A 229 -9.18 1.51 -48.78
CA THR A 229 -8.59 2.23 -49.92
C THR A 229 -7.25 1.60 -50.31
N PRO A 230 -7.11 0.96 -51.47
CA PRO A 230 -5.84 0.40 -51.90
C PRO A 230 -4.75 1.46 -52.13
N PRO A 231 -3.49 1.19 -51.73
CA PRO A 231 -2.99 -0.02 -51.06
C PRO A 231 -2.97 0.05 -49.52
N LEU A 232 -3.64 1.04 -48.89
CA LEU A 232 -3.68 1.20 -47.43
C LEU A 232 -4.59 0.15 -46.74
N ASP A 233 -5.51 -0.45 -47.48
CA ASP A 233 -6.29 -1.62 -47.04
C ASP A 233 -5.39 -2.79 -46.61
N GLY A 234 -4.22 -2.94 -47.24
CA GLY A 234 -3.16 -3.87 -46.86
C GLY A 234 -2.52 -3.63 -45.48
N CYS A 235 -2.92 -2.57 -44.75
CA CYS A 235 -2.57 -2.37 -43.35
C CYS A 235 -3.60 -2.95 -42.38
N THR A 236 -4.77 -3.39 -42.87
CA THR A 236 -5.91 -3.82 -42.05
C THR A 236 -6.26 -5.28 -42.26
N TYR A 237 -6.82 -5.92 -41.25
CA TYR A 237 -7.23 -7.32 -41.37
C TYR A 237 -8.28 -7.53 -42.48
N LEU A 238 -9.23 -6.59 -42.66
CA LEU A 238 -10.24 -6.66 -43.74
C LEU A 238 -9.64 -6.66 -45.14
N GLY A 239 -8.64 -5.79 -45.38
CA GLY A 239 -7.95 -5.76 -46.67
C GLY A 239 -7.16 -7.03 -46.91
N MET A 240 -6.45 -7.54 -45.90
CA MET A 240 -5.69 -8.79 -46.00
C MET A 240 -6.59 -10.01 -46.24
N ASP A 241 -7.72 -10.12 -45.53
CA ASP A 241 -8.73 -11.18 -45.75
C ASP A 241 -9.31 -11.12 -47.17
N SER A 242 -9.29 -9.93 -47.77
CA SER A 242 -9.70 -9.67 -49.16
C SER A 242 -8.56 -9.82 -50.18
N GLY A 243 -7.38 -10.26 -49.75
CA GLY A 243 -6.22 -10.53 -50.61
C GLY A 243 -5.30 -9.33 -50.89
N ALA A 244 -5.43 -8.22 -50.15
CA ALA A 244 -4.51 -7.09 -50.26
C ALA A 244 -3.11 -7.49 -49.73
N PRO A 245 -2.01 -7.12 -50.42
CA PRO A 245 -0.66 -7.40 -49.94
C PRO A 245 -0.34 -6.57 -48.69
N PRO A 246 0.44 -7.12 -47.74
CA PRO A 246 0.82 -6.39 -46.53
C PRO A 246 1.62 -5.14 -46.87
N LEU A 247 1.24 -4.03 -46.24
CA LEU A 247 1.90 -2.74 -46.42
C LEU A 247 2.36 -2.17 -45.09
N GLN A 248 3.66 -1.82 -45.02
CA GLN A 248 4.24 -1.19 -43.85
C GLN A 248 4.10 0.33 -43.92
N ILE A 249 3.46 0.92 -42.91
CA ILE A 249 3.28 2.38 -42.77
C ILE A 249 3.78 2.83 -41.40
N SER A 250 4.55 3.91 -41.33
CA SER A 250 5.07 4.53 -40.10
C SER A 250 4.17 5.65 -39.60
N LEU A 251 3.86 5.66 -38.30
CA LEU A 251 3.08 6.73 -37.68
C LEU A 251 3.80 8.08 -37.81
N PHE A 252 5.08 8.15 -37.44
CA PHE A 252 5.83 9.41 -37.46
C PHE A 252 6.21 9.79 -38.88
N LEU A 253 6.72 8.83 -39.66
CA LEU A 253 7.37 9.16 -40.92
C LEU A 253 6.42 9.12 -42.12
N ASP A 254 5.30 8.39 -42.08
CA ASP A 254 4.31 8.39 -43.17
C ASP A 254 3.02 9.15 -42.82
N ILE A 255 2.51 9.08 -41.58
CA ILE A 255 1.27 9.78 -41.18
C ILE A 255 1.54 11.20 -40.69
N LEU A 256 2.41 11.41 -39.71
CA LEU A 256 2.65 12.73 -39.13
C LEU A 256 3.47 13.65 -40.04
N LEU A 257 4.49 13.12 -40.71
CA LEU A 257 5.28 13.89 -41.68
C LEU A 257 4.42 14.42 -42.85
N CYS A 258 3.33 13.73 -43.19
CA CYS A 258 2.36 14.19 -44.18
C CYS A 258 1.67 15.51 -43.79
N LEU A 259 1.49 15.73 -42.49
CA LEU A 259 0.80 16.90 -41.91
C LEU A 259 1.72 18.11 -41.77
N CYS A 260 3.04 17.91 -41.86
CA CYS A 260 4.05 18.94 -41.71
C CYS A 260 3.95 19.99 -42.84
N SER A 261 4.32 21.23 -42.55
CA SER A 261 4.14 22.34 -43.50
C SER A 261 5.24 22.43 -44.58
N GLU A 262 6.48 22.01 -44.29
CA GLU A 262 7.63 22.16 -45.20
C GLU A 262 7.71 21.13 -46.34
N PRO A 263 7.50 19.81 -46.12
CA PRO A 263 7.68 18.84 -47.19
C PRO A 263 6.73 19.12 -48.36
N THR A 264 7.21 18.97 -49.60
CA THR A 264 6.34 18.98 -50.79
C THR A 264 5.76 17.59 -51.06
N GLU A 265 4.67 17.51 -51.83
CA GLU A 265 4.06 16.21 -52.20
C GLU A 265 5.08 15.28 -52.88
N THR A 266 5.92 15.84 -53.76
CA THR A 266 6.91 15.06 -54.51
C THR A 266 8.01 14.51 -53.60
N GLU A 267 8.50 15.30 -52.65
CA GLU A 267 9.49 14.88 -51.66
C GLU A 267 8.91 13.85 -50.68
N PHE A 268 7.67 14.07 -50.22
CA PHE A 268 6.99 13.16 -49.30
C PHE A 268 6.74 11.78 -49.95
N VAL A 269 6.23 11.75 -51.18
CA VAL A 269 5.89 10.50 -51.88
C VAL A 269 7.15 9.70 -52.22
N ASN A 270 8.20 10.37 -52.72
CA ASN A 270 9.40 9.70 -53.23
C ASN A 270 10.55 9.55 -52.21
N GLY A 271 10.42 10.13 -51.00
CA GLY A 271 11.49 10.17 -50.01
C GLY A 271 11.86 8.80 -49.42
N GLU A 272 13.16 8.54 -49.30
CA GLU A 272 13.71 7.39 -48.57
C GLU A 272 13.70 7.66 -47.06
N ARG A 273 13.32 6.64 -46.28
CA ARG A 273 13.13 6.76 -44.83
C ARG A 273 13.75 5.56 -44.12
N PRO A 274 14.78 5.76 -43.26
CA PRO A 274 15.41 4.67 -42.52
C PRO A 274 14.37 3.89 -41.70
N GLY A 275 14.32 2.57 -41.88
CA GLY A 275 13.39 1.68 -41.16
C GLY A 275 11.97 1.62 -41.70
N CYS A 276 11.66 2.29 -42.82
CA CYS A 276 10.38 2.17 -43.53
C CYS A 276 10.55 1.42 -44.86
N SER A 277 9.43 1.01 -45.47
CA SER A 277 9.46 0.45 -46.82
C SER A 277 9.96 1.47 -47.85
N SER A 278 10.92 1.04 -48.67
CA SER A 278 11.57 1.90 -49.67
C SER A 278 10.64 2.18 -50.85
N PRO A 279 10.49 3.45 -51.28
CA PRO A 279 9.79 3.80 -52.51
C PRO A 279 10.55 3.37 -53.77
N LEU A 280 11.82 2.95 -53.69
CA LEU A 280 12.64 2.49 -54.82
C LEU A 280 12.71 0.97 -54.94
N GLY A 281 12.29 0.24 -53.90
CA GLY A 281 12.31 -1.22 -53.85
C GLY A 281 11.19 -1.92 -54.65
N PRO A 282 11.09 -3.26 -54.56
CA PRO A 282 10.10 -4.07 -55.29
C PRO A 282 8.65 -3.67 -55.01
N HIS A 283 8.36 -3.20 -53.79
CA HIS A 283 7.04 -2.70 -53.37
C HIS A 283 6.90 -1.18 -53.49
N GLY A 284 7.87 -0.50 -54.11
CA GLY A 284 7.97 0.96 -54.13
C GLY A 284 6.79 1.66 -54.80
N ALA A 285 6.16 1.03 -55.79
CA ALA A 285 4.94 1.56 -56.41
C ALA A 285 3.76 1.62 -55.43
N ALA A 286 3.58 0.58 -54.61
CA ALA A 286 2.56 0.54 -53.58
C ALA A 286 2.83 1.58 -52.49
N VAL A 287 4.09 1.70 -52.04
CA VAL A 287 4.51 2.73 -51.05
C VAL A 287 4.21 4.15 -51.56
N ARG A 288 4.59 4.46 -52.80
CA ARG A 288 4.30 5.79 -53.40
C ARG A 288 2.81 6.05 -53.52
N SER A 289 2.03 5.04 -53.94
CA SER A 289 0.57 5.15 -54.04
C SER A 289 -0.08 5.37 -52.67
N ALA A 290 0.35 4.63 -51.64
CA ALA A 290 -0.12 4.79 -50.27
C ALA A 290 0.14 6.20 -49.74
N ARG A 291 1.36 6.69 -49.92
CA ARG A 291 1.75 8.05 -49.53
C ARG A 291 0.94 9.12 -50.26
N ALA A 292 0.69 8.95 -51.57
CA ALA A 292 -0.16 9.87 -52.32
C ALA A 292 -1.62 9.89 -51.79
N VAL A 293 -2.15 8.75 -51.37
CA VAL A 293 -3.48 8.67 -50.73
C VAL A 293 -3.46 9.39 -49.37
N LEU A 294 -2.48 9.11 -48.51
CA LEU A 294 -2.32 9.81 -47.23
C LEU A 294 -2.22 11.33 -47.41
N TRP A 295 -1.44 11.78 -48.39
CA TRP A 295 -1.29 13.19 -48.74
C TRP A 295 -2.62 13.84 -49.08
N ARG A 296 -3.40 13.23 -49.99
CA ARG A 296 -4.71 13.74 -50.39
C ARG A 296 -5.71 13.79 -49.23
N THR A 297 -5.64 12.81 -48.33
CA THR A 297 -6.58 12.68 -47.21
C THR A 297 -6.27 13.62 -46.05
N LEU A 298 -4.99 13.79 -45.72
CA LEU A 298 -4.54 14.42 -44.48
C LEU A 298 -3.94 15.83 -44.67
N LYS A 299 -3.39 16.17 -45.84
CA LYS A 299 -2.76 17.48 -46.03
C LYS A 299 -3.76 18.62 -45.78
N GLY A 300 -3.32 19.63 -45.06
CA GLY A 300 -4.15 20.77 -44.62
C GLY A 300 -4.78 20.59 -43.23
N VAL A 301 -4.63 19.43 -42.60
CA VAL A 301 -4.89 19.26 -41.15
C VAL A 301 -3.73 19.85 -40.35
N SER A 302 -4.03 20.60 -39.30
CA SER A 302 -3.04 21.20 -38.41
C SER A 302 -2.32 20.15 -37.57
N LEU A 303 -0.98 20.24 -37.50
CA LEU A 303 -0.14 19.47 -36.58
C LEU A 303 0.58 20.45 -35.64
N SER A 304 0.32 20.33 -34.33
CA SER A 304 0.89 21.20 -33.30
C SER A 304 1.71 20.42 -32.27
N LEU A 305 2.75 21.08 -31.74
CA LEU A 305 3.61 20.54 -30.69
C LEU A 305 3.20 21.08 -29.32
N VAL A 306 3.13 20.20 -28.32
CA VAL A 306 3.18 20.59 -26.90
C VAL A 306 4.53 20.17 -26.35
N TYR A 307 5.34 21.16 -25.99
CA TYR A 307 6.66 20.95 -25.39
C TYR A 307 6.59 21.08 -23.86
N ILE A 308 7.11 20.09 -23.14
CA ILE A 308 7.13 20.08 -21.67
C ILE A 308 8.60 20.15 -21.20
N PRO A 309 9.12 21.33 -20.83
CA PRO A 309 10.55 21.55 -20.59
C PRO A 309 11.10 20.81 -19.36
N ASP A 310 10.27 20.58 -18.34
CA ASP A 310 10.68 19.86 -17.12
C ASP A 310 10.40 18.34 -17.19
N GLY A 311 9.96 17.85 -18.35
CA GLY A 311 9.67 16.45 -18.56
C GLY A 311 10.91 15.61 -18.84
N GLN A 312 10.85 14.31 -18.59
CA GLN A 312 11.91 13.35 -18.92
C GLN A 312 11.40 12.24 -19.82
N TYR A 313 12.17 12.00 -20.88
CA TYR A 313 11.93 10.93 -21.85
C TYR A 313 13.02 9.87 -21.72
N ASP A 314 12.61 8.63 -21.47
CA ASP A 314 13.52 7.50 -21.39
C ASP A 314 13.05 6.39 -22.35
N TYR A 315 13.79 6.18 -23.44
CA TYR A 315 13.52 5.11 -24.39
C TYR A 315 14.13 3.79 -23.92
N LEU A 316 13.34 2.72 -23.94
CA LEU A 316 13.73 1.37 -23.53
C LEU A 316 14.64 0.70 -24.57
N THR A 317 15.80 1.29 -24.86
CA THR A 317 16.77 0.78 -25.85
C THR A 317 17.13 -0.70 -25.61
N ILE A 318 17.63 -1.36 -26.66
CA ILE A 318 18.20 -2.71 -26.55
C ILE A 318 19.56 -2.74 -25.82
N SER A 319 20.02 -1.63 -25.23
CA SER A 319 21.27 -1.62 -24.46
C SER A 319 21.08 -2.24 -23.08
N GLY A 320 21.83 -3.30 -22.78
CA GLY A 320 21.82 -3.96 -21.48
C GLY A 320 22.27 -3.01 -20.36
N LYS A 321 23.32 -2.22 -20.60
CA LYS A 321 23.83 -1.21 -19.66
C LYS A 321 22.77 -0.20 -19.28
N GLU A 322 22.05 0.35 -20.24
CA GLU A 322 21.01 1.35 -19.95
C GLU A 322 19.84 0.71 -19.20
N HIS A 323 19.48 -0.53 -19.52
CA HIS A 323 18.48 -1.28 -18.75
C HIS A 323 18.92 -1.52 -17.30
N VAL A 324 20.15 -1.96 -17.06
CA VAL A 324 20.71 -2.12 -15.70
C VAL A 324 20.74 -0.77 -14.97
N ARG A 325 21.22 0.30 -15.62
CA ARG A 325 21.27 1.66 -15.04
C ARG A 325 19.88 2.11 -14.62
N ARG A 326 18.86 1.88 -15.45
CA ARG A 326 17.46 2.22 -15.18
C ARG A 326 16.95 1.53 -13.92
N LEU A 327 17.23 0.24 -13.76
CA LEU A 327 16.85 -0.50 -12.56
C LEU A 327 17.60 0.03 -11.32
N ILE A 328 18.90 0.33 -11.44
CA ILE A 328 19.72 0.77 -10.30
C ILE A 328 19.38 2.19 -9.85
N GLN A 329 19.31 3.16 -10.77
CA GLN A 329 19.16 4.57 -10.41
C GLN A 329 17.77 4.94 -9.90
N THR A 330 16.75 4.16 -10.24
CA THR A 330 15.37 4.38 -9.76
C THR A 330 15.05 3.67 -8.45
N GLY A 331 15.97 2.84 -7.93
CA GLY A 331 15.84 2.14 -6.64
C GLY A 331 16.98 2.47 -5.67
N THR A 332 16.84 2.07 -4.41
CA THR A 332 17.95 2.12 -3.45
C THR A 332 18.88 0.91 -3.69
N GLU A 333 20.21 1.06 -3.51
CA GLU A 333 21.22 0.01 -3.79
C GLU A 333 20.90 -1.36 -3.14
N LYS A 334 20.14 -1.37 -2.04
CA LYS A 334 19.72 -2.59 -1.33
C LYS A 334 18.46 -3.27 -1.88
N GLN A 335 17.58 -2.54 -2.57
CA GLN A 335 16.29 -3.06 -3.06
C GLN A 335 16.36 -3.55 -4.51
N THR A 336 17.22 -2.95 -5.34
CA THR A 336 17.28 -3.25 -6.77
C THR A 336 17.93 -4.60 -7.09
N LEU A 337 18.91 -5.05 -6.31
CA LEU A 337 19.54 -6.36 -6.51
C LEU A 337 18.62 -7.56 -6.17
N SER A 338 17.45 -7.29 -5.57
CA SER A 338 16.49 -8.30 -5.10
C SER A 338 15.13 -8.27 -5.80
N HIS A 339 14.88 -7.35 -6.73
CA HIS A 339 13.50 -7.08 -7.16
C HIS A 339 12.89 -8.11 -8.11
N ILE A 340 13.68 -9.07 -8.63
CA ILE A 340 13.17 -10.33 -9.19
C ILE A 340 14.21 -11.41 -8.88
N GLN A 341 14.02 -12.16 -7.77
CA GLN A 341 14.78 -13.38 -7.38
C GLN A 341 16.08 -13.21 -6.59
N VAL A 342 16.01 -12.61 -5.40
CA VAL A 342 16.91 -13.08 -4.33
C VAL A 342 16.10 -13.72 -3.23
N CYS A 343 16.12 -15.05 -3.27
CA CYS A 343 15.90 -15.90 -2.13
C CYS A 343 16.79 -15.41 -0.98
N HIS A 344 16.21 -14.78 0.05
CA HIS A 344 16.89 -14.64 1.33
C HIS A 344 17.04 -16.06 1.92
N SER A 345 18.09 -16.75 1.48
CA SER A 345 18.70 -17.84 2.21
C SER A 345 19.64 -17.24 3.25
N LYS A 346 19.88 -17.95 4.35
CA LYS A 346 20.70 -17.49 5.50
C LYS A 346 22.17 -17.18 5.17
N SER A 347 22.62 -17.21 3.91
CA SER A 347 23.97 -16.81 3.49
C SER A 347 23.99 -15.50 2.69
N HIS A 348 24.81 -14.55 3.12
CA HIS A 348 25.01 -13.25 2.47
C HIS A 348 25.73 -13.41 1.11
N PHE A 349 24.99 -13.67 0.03
CA PHE A 349 25.52 -13.58 -1.33
C PHE A 349 25.44 -12.13 -1.82
N GLN A 350 26.59 -11.51 -2.10
CA GLN A 350 26.65 -10.17 -2.68
C GLN A 350 26.77 -10.26 -4.21
N VAL A 351 25.82 -9.61 -4.90
CA VAL A 351 25.85 -9.49 -6.36
C VAL A 351 26.83 -8.37 -6.75
N PRO A 352 27.80 -8.62 -7.65
CA PRO A 352 28.74 -7.60 -8.11
C PRO A 352 28.05 -6.40 -8.78
N SER A 353 28.73 -5.25 -8.80
CA SER A 353 28.18 -4.00 -9.36
C SER A 353 27.88 -4.11 -10.86
N GLY A 354 26.75 -3.53 -11.28
CA GLY A 354 26.31 -3.52 -12.68
C GLY A 354 25.77 -4.87 -13.19
N CYS A 355 25.59 -5.86 -12.32
CA CYS A 355 25.01 -7.14 -12.70
C CYS A 355 23.48 -7.17 -12.60
N LEU A 356 22.84 -7.92 -13.49
CA LEU A 356 21.40 -8.23 -13.44
C LEU A 356 21.22 -9.75 -13.44
N LEU A 357 20.61 -10.27 -12.39
CA LEU A 357 20.24 -11.69 -12.27
C LEU A 357 18.72 -11.79 -12.34
N SER A 358 18.20 -12.55 -13.29
CA SER A 358 16.76 -12.79 -13.47
C SER A 358 16.49 -14.22 -13.98
N GLY A 359 15.24 -14.69 -13.98
CA GLY A 359 14.88 -16.08 -14.33
C GLY A 359 15.36 -17.24 -13.42
N LEU A 360 16.05 -16.98 -12.31
CA LEU A 360 16.53 -17.94 -11.31
C LEU A 360 15.48 -18.44 -10.31
N ASP A 361 15.65 -19.68 -9.84
CA ASP A 361 14.83 -20.28 -8.78
C ASP A 361 15.65 -20.56 -7.50
N LEU A 362 14.97 -21.02 -6.44
CA LEU A 362 15.61 -21.41 -5.17
C LEU A 362 16.69 -22.48 -5.36
N SER A 363 16.48 -23.42 -6.31
CA SER A 363 17.41 -24.51 -6.57
C SER A 363 18.73 -24.03 -7.20
N SER A 364 18.68 -22.90 -7.91
CA SER A 364 19.83 -22.25 -8.54
C SER A 364 20.73 -21.49 -7.56
N SER A 365 20.23 -21.12 -6.37
CA SER A 365 20.94 -20.25 -5.40
C SER A 365 22.35 -20.73 -5.06
N GLY A 366 22.52 -22.02 -4.73
CA GLY A 366 23.84 -22.58 -4.38
C GLY A 366 24.79 -22.73 -5.58
N ARG A 367 24.28 -22.65 -6.82
CA ARG A 367 25.09 -22.69 -8.04
C ARG A 367 25.56 -21.28 -8.40
N VAL A 368 24.66 -20.30 -8.36
CA VAL A 368 24.96 -18.87 -8.60
C VAL A 368 26.07 -18.39 -7.66
N GLN A 369 26.04 -18.79 -6.38
CA GLN A 369 27.07 -18.47 -5.39
C GLN A 369 28.49 -18.96 -5.76
N ARG A 370 28.59 -19.95 -6.64
CA ARG A 370 29.87 -20.55 -7.09
C ARG A 370 30.28 -20.09 -8.49
N MET A 371 29.48 -19.27 -9.17
CA MET A 371 29.81 -18.76 -10.50
C MET A 371 30.81 -17.60 -10.40
N PRO A 372 31.79 -17.52 -11.32
CA PRO A 372 32.73 -16.40 -11.38
C PRO A 372 32.06 -15.16 -12.02
N LEU A 373 31.09 -14.57 -11.32
CA LEU A 373 30.42 -13.35 -11.78
C LEU A 373 31.35 -12.15 -11.59
N THR A 374 31.78 -11.55 -12.69
CA THR A 374 32.45 -10.23 -12.69
C THR A 374 31.41 -9.11 -12.74
N SER A 375 31.83 -7.86 -12.55
CA SER A 375 30.94 -6.69 -12.74
C SER A 375 30.36 -6.64 -14.15
N ASN A 376 29.19 -5.99 -14.30
CA ASN A 376 28.53 -5.75 -15.59
C ASN A 376 28.07 -7.02 -16.34
N ILE A 377 27.62 -8.06 -15.63
CA ILE A 377 27.09 -9.30 -16.23
C ILE A 377 25.57 -9.35 -16.10
N ILE A 378 24.88 -9.65 -17.20
CA ILE A 378 23.45 -9.91 -17.26
C ILE A 378 23.24 -11.42 -17.42
N LEU A 379 22.58 -12.06 -16.47
CA LEU A 379 22.26 -13.49 -16.45
C LEU A 379 20.74 -13.66 -16.31
N GLN A 380 20.12 -14.33 -17.27
CA GLN A 380 18.67 -14.47 -17.31
C GLN A 380 18.25 -15.91 -17.59
N GLY A 381 17.36 -16.47 -16.79
CA GLY A 381 16.58 -17.65 -17.13
C GLY A 381 15.29 -17.27 -17.86
N ARG A 382 14.97 -17.99 -18.94
CA ARG A 382 13.74 -17.79 -19.72
C ARG A 382 13.01 -19.11 -19.88
N ARG A 383 11.70 -19.11 -19.62
CA ARG A 383 10.82 -20.25 -19.87
C ARG A 383 10.52 -20.32 -21.36
N VAL A 384 10.98 -21.39 -21.97
CA VAL A 384 10.95 -21.59 -23.42
C VAL A 384 10.12 -22.83 -23.72
N GLN A 385 9.26 -22.73 -24.72
CA GLN A 385 8.48 -23.85 -25.23
C GLN A 385 9.03 -24.29 -26.59
N LEU A 386 9.50 -25.54 -26.66
CA LEU A 386 9.99 -26.17 -27.88
C LEU A 386 9.09 -27.36 -28.24
N GLY A 387 8.10 -27.13 -29.09
CA GLY A 387 7.03 -28.10 -29.32
C GLY A 387 6.27 -28.37 -28.02
N GLU A 388 6.28 -29.62 -27.55
CA GLU A 388 5.67 -30.04 -26.28
C GLU A 388 6.61 -29.89 -25.07
N LEU A 389 7.89 -29.58 -25.29
CA LEU A 389 8.88 -29.47 -24.21
C LEU A 389 8.89 -28.07 -23.60
N LYS A 390 8.64 -27.99 -22.30
CA LYS A 390 8.79 -26.76 -21.49
C LYS A 390 10.10 -26.80 -20.73
N LEU A 391 10.98 -25.84 -21.00
CA LEU A 391 12.35 -25.80 -20.49
C LEU A 391 12.68 -24.40 -19.96
N THR A 392 13.68 -24.31 -19.09
CA THR A 392 14.29 -23.01 -18.74
C THR A 392 15.65 -22.90 -19.42
N VAL A 393 15.82 -21.91 -20.29
CA VAL A 393 17.07 -21.62 -20.97
C VAL A 393 17.75 -20.44 -20.28
N PHE A 394 19.03 -20.59 -19.95
CA PHE A 394 19.82 -19.51 -19.34
C PHE A 394 20.66 -18.79 -20.40
N THR A 395 20.59 -17.47 -20.40
CA THR A 395 21.35 -16.57 -21.27
C THR A 395 22.28 -15.70 -20.45
N VAL A 396 23.46 -15.40 -20.98
CA VAL A 396 24.46 -14.55 -20.30
C VAL A 396 25.08 -13.56 -21.26
N PHE A 397 25.22 -12.30 -20.84
CA PHE A 397 25.77 -11.19 -21.62
C PHE A 397 26.60 -10.25 -20.75
N GLY A 398 27.53 -9.52 -21.34
CA GLY A 398 28.08 -8.31 -20.75
C GLY A 398 27.13 -7.15 -20.95
N ALA A 399 26.92 -6.30 -19.95
CA ALA A 399 26.02 -5.16 -20.04
C ALA A 399 26.42 -4.15 -21.14
N ASN A 400 27.71 -4.11 -21.51
CA ASN A 400 28.21 -3.25 -22.59
C ASN A 400 28.16 -3.90 -23.98
N ASP A 401 27.73 -5.15 -24.11
CA ASP A 401 27.67 -5.80 -25.42
C ASP A 401 26.57 -5.19 -26.28
N ASP A 402 26.91 -4.89 -27.54
CA ASP A 402 25.96 -4.45 -28.55
C ASP A 402 25.43 -5.66 -29.32
N LEU A 403 24.11 -5.85 -29.27
CA LEU A 403 23.46 -7.04 -29.82
C LEU A 403 23.44 -7.04 -31.36
N GLU A 404 23.43 -5.87 -31.98
CA GLU A 404 23.16 -5.70 -33.42
C GLU A 404 24.41 -5.39 -34.26
N VAL A 405 25.55 -5.12 -33.61
CA VAL A 405 26.81 -4.86 -34.33
C VAL A 405 27.21 -6.07 -35.18
N LEU A 406 27.58 -5.78 -36.41
CA LEU A 406 27.97 -6.76 -37.42
C LEU A 406 29.46 -7.07 -37.35
N ASP A 407 29.77 -8.33 -37.62
CA ASP A 407 31.11 -8.85 -37.86
C ASP A 407 32.08 -8.61 -36.67
N ASP A 408 33.37 -8.43 -36.96
CA ASP A 408 34.45 -8.43 -35.96
C ASP A 408 34.42 -7.22 -35.00
N ALA A 409 33.53 -6.25 -35.24
CA ALA A 409 33.34 -5.09 -34.37
C ALA A 409 32.50 -5.41 -33.11
N GLY A 410 31.85 -6.58 -33.06
CA GLY A 410 31.04 -7.01 -31.93
C GLY A 410 31.85 -7.48 -30.71
N SER A 411 31.17 -7.56 -29.56
CA SER A 411 31.72 -8.10 -28.31
C SER A 411 30.76 -9.10 -27.67
N PHE A 412 31.30 -10.02 -26.88
CA PHE A 412 30.53 -10.91 -26.03
C PHE A 412 31.19 -11.03 -24.65
N LEU A 413 30.39 -10.90 -23.59
CA LEU A 413 30.85 -10.78 -22.20
C LEU A 413 31.86 -9.64 -22.01
N SER A 414 31.62 -8.52 -22.71
CA SER A 414 32.48 -7.34 -22.74
C SER A 414 33.92 -7.62 -23.20
N GLN A 415 34.11 -8.68 -24.01
CA GLN A 415 35.37 -9.05 -24.66
C GLN A 415 35.17 -9.08 -26.16
N THR A 416 36.21 -8.78 -26.94
CA THR A 416 36.12 -8.90 -28.41
C THR A 416 35.94 -10.36 -28.82
N TRP A 417 35.32 -10.60 -29.98
CA TRP A 417 35.18 -11.97 -30.51
C TRP A 417 36.51 -12.73 -30.58
N ALA A 418 37.61 -12.06 -30.99
CA ALA A 418 38.95 -12.66 -31.03
C ALA A 418 39.44 -13.12 -29.65
N GLN A 419 39.24 -12.32 -28.59
CA GLN A 419 39.59 -12.69 -27.22
C GLN A 419 38.74 -13.87 -26.73
N PHE A 420 37.44 -13.82 -27.03
CA PHE A 420 36.50 -14.87 -26.66
C PHE A 420 36.85 -16.22 -27.31
N PHE A 421 37.14 -16.26 -28.61
CA PHE A 421 37.52 -17.48 -29.32
C PHE A 421 38.85 -18.04 -28.84
N ASN A 422 39.86 -17.19 -28.62
CA ASN A 422 41.15 -17.63 -28.09
C ASN A 422 41.00 -18.26 -26.69
N ARG A 423 40.17 -17.66 -25.83
CA ARG A 423 39.93 -18.16 -24.47
C ARG A 423 39.14 -19.47 -24.43
N THR A 424 38.13 -19.62 -25.29
CA THR A 424 37.17 -20.74 -25.24
C THR A 424 37.51 -21.88 -26.20
N GLY A 425 38.31 -21.61 -27.23
CA GLY A 425 38.58 -22.54 -28.33
C GLY A 425 37.39 -22.77 -29.27
N ILE A 426 36.31 -21.97 -29.16
CA ILE A 426 35.14 -22.01 -30.07
C ILE A 426 35.52 -21.40 -31.42
N GLN A 427 35.06 -21.99 -32.52
CA GLN A 427 35.21 -21.43 -33.86
C GLN A 427 33.95 -20.65 -34.29
N PRO A 428 34.08 -19.59 -35.11
CA PRO A 428 32.94 -18.80 -35.60
C PRO A 428 31.86 -19.66 -36.29
N GLU A 429 32.25 -20.67 -37.06
CA GLU A 429 31.33 -21.54 -37.80
C GLU A 429 30.43 -22.36 -36.86
N GLU A 430 30.85 -22.59 -35.61
CA GLU A 430 30.06 -23.29 -34.59
C GLU A 430 28.90 -22.43 -34.03
N LEU A 431 28.96 -21.10 -34.24
CA LEU A 431 27.96 -20.14 -33.77
C LEU A 431 26.95 -19.75 -34.86
N TRP A 432 27.41 -19.50 -36.09
CA TRP A 432 26.57 -19.00 -37.19
C TRP A 432 26.41 -19.97 -38.37
N GLY A 433 27.14 -21.09 -38.40
CA GLY A 433 27.13 -22.05 -39.50
C GLY A 433 28.04 -21.67 -40.68
N ALA A 434 28.42 -22.66 -41.50
CA ALA A 434 29.41 -22.52 -42.57
C ALA A 434 28.88 -21.82 -43.85
N GLU A 435 27.55 -21.74 -44.04
CA GLU A 435 26.91 -21.17 -45.24
C GLU A 435 26.28 -19.78 -45.01
N SER A 436 26.47 -19.17 -43.84
CA SER A 436 25.85 -17.88 -43.54
C SER A 436 26.58 -16.76 -44.28
N GLY A 437 26.10 -16.42 -45.48
CA GLY A 437 26.40 -15.16 -46.16
C GLY A 437 25.70 -13.94 -45.54
N ALA A 438 25.10 -14.11 -44.36
CA ALA A 438 24.35 -13.07 -43.65
C ALA A 438 25.17 -12.49 -42.49
N CYS A 439 24.96 -11.20 -42.25
CA CYS A 439 25.34 -10.40 -41.08
C CYS A 439 25.61 -11.21 -39.80
N ARG A 440 26.88 -11.35 -39.38
CA ARG A 440 27.27 -12.02 -38.13
C ARG A 440 27.05 -11.08 -36.95
N CYS A 441 25.93 -11.20 -36.25
CA CYS A 441 25.67 -10.43 -35.04
C CYS A 441 25.45 -11.32 -33.82
N LEU A 442 25.49 -10.71 -32.63
CA LEU A 442 25.35 -11.42 -31.35
C LEU A 442 23.93 -11.99 -31.17
N LEU A 443 22.89 -11.35 -31.72
CA LEU A 443 21.52 -11.88 -31.68
C LEU A 443 21.38 -13.28 -32.27
N ASP A 444 22.13 -13.55 -33.34
CA ASP A 444 22.02 -14.78 -34.15
C ASP A 444 23.06 -15.85 -33.77
N ALA A 445 23.98 -15.54 -32.84
CA ALA A 445 25.00 -16.47 -32.39
C ALA A 445 24.40 -17.57 -31.50
N ARG A 446 24.55 -18.85 -31.89
CA ARG A 446 24.01 -20.02 -31.15
C ARG A 446 24.84 -20.35 -29.90
N LEU A 447 24.72 -19.51 -28.88
CA LEU A 447 25.53 -19.53 -27.66
C LEU A 447 24.92 -20.37 -26.53
N PHE A 448 23.60 -20.49 -26.44
CA PHE A 448 22.91 -20.89 -25.22
C PHE A 448 22.50 -22.36 -25.23
N PRO A 449 23.12 -23.22 -24.40
CA PRO A 449 22.77 -24.64 -24.32
C PRO A 449 21.35 -24.85 -23.79
N VAL A 450 20.63 -25.78 -24.40
CA VAL A 450 19.24 -26.09 -24.06
C VAL A 450 19.07 -27.55 -23.66
N PHE A 451 19.67 -28.47 -24.43
CA PHE A 451 19.43 -29.90 -24.25
C PHE A 451 20.64 -30.75 -24.68
N VAL A 452 20.97 -31.80 -23.93
CA VAL A 452 22.01 -32.78 -24.33
C VAL A 452 21.32 -34.10 -24.73
N PRO A 453 21.59 -34.67 -25.93
CA PRO A 453 20.89 -35.85 -26.49
C PRO A 453 20.81 -37.15 -25.65
N LYS A 454 21.42 -37.21 -24.46
CA LYS A 454 21.28 -38.30 -23.46
C LYS A 454 21.32 -37.79 -21.99
N GLY A 455 21.43 -36.48 -21.80
CA GLY A 455 21.60 -35.83 -20.49
C GLY A 455 20.39 -35.00 -20.05
N GLY A 456 19.44 -34.75 -20.96
CA GLY A 456 18.24 -33.97 -20.66
C GLY A 456 18.44 -32.45 -20.78
N PRO A 457 17.52 -31.66 -20.18
CA PRO A 457 17.61 -30.20 -20.14
C PRO A 457 18.90 -29.72 -19.49
N VAL A 458 19.51 -28.70 -20.07
CA VAL A 458 20.73 -28.08 -19.51
C VAL A 458 20.32 -26.97 -18.53
N GLY A 459 20.77 -27.06 -17.28
CA GLY A 459 20.54 -26.03 -16.28
C GLY A 459 21.55 -24.88 -16.36
N LEU A 460 21.64 -24.11 -15.28
CA LEU A 460 22.51 -22.94 -15.17
C LEU A 460 24.00 -23.24 -15.48
N GLU A 461 24.44 -24.47 -15.26
CA GLU A 461 25.79 -24.96 -15.60
C GLU A 461 26.15 -24.84 -17.08
N GLY A 462 25.16 -24.82 -17.98
CA GLY A 462 25.39 -24.70 -19.42
C GLY A 462 26.07 -23.39 -19.81
N VAL A 463 25.84 -22.31 -19.05
CA VAL A 463 26.45 -21.00 -19.32
C VAL A 463 27.67 -20.70 -18.44
N SER A 464 27.95 -21.53 -17.42
CA SER A 464 29.11 -21.32 -16.54
C SER A 464 30.45 -21.39 -17.29
N PHE A 465 30.56 -22.26 -18.30
CA PHE A 465 31.73 -22.34 -19.17
C PHE A 465 32.01 -21.00 -19.90
N LEU A 466 30.96 -20.34 -20.40
CA LEU A 466 31.09 -19.04 -21.08
C LEU A 466 31.64 -17.97 -20.14
N LEU A 467 31.30 -18.04 -18.86
CA LEU A 467 31.82 -17.15 -17.80
C LEU A 467 33.24 -17.50 -17.34
N GLY A 468 33.84 -18.59 -17.83
CA GLY A 468 35.20 -18.99 -17.47
C GLY A 468 35.31 -19.89 -16.24
N SER A 469 34.23 -20.60 -15.86
CA SER A 469 34.30 -21.65 -14.82
C SER A 469 34.94 -22.93 -15.34
N SER A 470 35.12 -23.94 -14.48
CA SER A 470 35.73 -25.26 -14.76
C SER A 470 34.92 -26.20 -15.70
N GLY A 471 34.08 -25.68 -16.59
CA GLY A 471 33.37 -26.46 -17.60
C GLY A 471 34.26 -26.78 -18.82
N SER A 472 33.93 -27.81 -19.61
CA SER A 472 34.67 -28.14 -20.83
C SER A 472 33.97 -27.63 -22.08
N ALA A 473 34.74 -27.14 -23.06
CA ALA A 473 34.20 -26.78 -24.38
C ALA A 473 33.50 -27.97 -25.05
N GLU A 474 33.92 -29.20 -24.74
CA GLU A 474 33.31 -30.45 -25.21
C GLU A 474 31.87 -30.62 -24.73
N SER A 475 31.57 -30.33 -23.46
CA SER A 475 30.20 -30.44 -22.94
C SER A 475 29.29 -29.37 -23.55
N TRP A 476 29.81 -28.16 -23.76
CA TRP A 476 29.10 -27.10 -24.47
C TRP A 476 28.85 -27.43 -25.95
N ARG A 477 29.78 -28.15 -26.61
CA ARG A 477 29.61 -28.68 -27.98
C ARG A 477 28.59 -29.81 -28.08
N ALA A 478 28.52 -30.66 -27.08
CA ALA A 478 27.58 -31.78 -27.04
C ALA A 478 26.12 -31.35 -26.83
N ALA A 479 25.89 -30.12 -26.36
CA ALA A 479 24.55 -29.58 -26.17
C ALA A 479 23.99 -28.99 -27.48
N TRP A 480 22.69 -29.19 -27.69
CA TRP A 480 21.90 -28.41 -28.64
C TRP A 480 21.74 -26.99 -28.11
N ARG A 481 21.94 -25.99 -28.98
CA ARG A 481 22.06 -24.58 -28.61
C ARG A 481 21.10 -23.71 -29.42
N LEU A 482 20.66 -22.63 -28.79
CA LEU A 482 19.88 -21.58 -29.40
C LEU A 482 20.63 -20.25 -29.39
N SER A 483 20.30 -19.41 -30.36
CA SER A 483 20.64 -17.99 -30.39
C SER A 483 19.71 -17.17 -29.50
N LEU A 484 20.06 -15.92 -29.19
CA LEU A 484 19.17 -15.03 -28.43
C LEU A 484 17.87 -14.81 -29.20
N ARG A 485 17.94 -14.62 -30.53
CA ARG A 485 16.74 -14.45 -31.37
C ARG A 485 15.79 -15.65 -31.25
N GLU A 486 16.32 -16.87 -31.37
CA GLU A 486 15.53 -18.10 -31.22
C GLU A 486 14.97 -18.24 -29.79
N VAL A 487 15.74 -17.88 -28.74
CA VAL A 487 15.26 -17.90 -27.35
C VAL A 487 14.10 -16.92 -27.15
N LEU A 488 14.20 -15.70 -27.70
CA LEU A 488 13.13 -14.70 -27.60
C LEU A 488 11.86 -15.15 -28.31
N SER A 489 11.97 -15.71 -29.52
CA SER A 489 10.80 -16.21 -30.27
C SER A 489 10.14 -17.42 -29.62
N LEU A 490 10.90 -18.24 -28.88
CA LEU A 490 10.37 -19.44 -28.23
C LEU A 490 9.97 -19.21 -26.75
N THR A 491 10.09 -17.98 -26.23
CA THR A 491 9.76 -17.67 -24.83
C THR A 491 8.24 -17.78 -24.60
N ASP A 492 7.82 -18.62 -23.66
CA ASP A 492 6.42 -18.72 -23.21
C ASP A 492 6.11 -17.56 -22.25
N GLN A 493 5.57 -16.47 -22.79
CA GLN A 493 5.22 -15.27 -22.02
C GLN A 493 4.17 -15.54 -20.93
N GLN A 494 3.26 -16.49 -21.16
CA GLN A 494 2.23 -16.81 -20.17
C GLN A 494 2.86 -17.51 -18.96
N GLU A 495 3.76 -18.46 -19.19
CA GLU A 495 4.49 -19.14 -18.12
C GLU A 495 5.42 -18.17 -17.36
N GLU A 496 6.09 -17.25 -18.05
CA GLU A 496 6.87 -16.18 -17.42
C GLU A 496 6.04 -15.30 -16.48
N LEU A 497 4.87 -14.83 -16.94
CA LEU A 497 3.96 -14.03 -16.11
C LEU A 497 3.46 -14.81 -14.89
N GLN A 498 3.05 -16.06 -15.07
CA GLN A 498 2.58 -16.90 -13.96
C GLN A 498 3.66 -17.14 -12.91
N TRP A 499 4.89 -17.43 -13.36
CA TRP A 499 6.00 -17.62 -12.46
C TRP A 499 6.36 -16.34 -11.69
N ARG A 500 6.33 -15.18 -12.36
CA ARG A 500 6.51 -13.87 -11.73
C ARG A 500 5.44 -13.58 -10.69
N GLU A 501 4.17 -13.87 -10.99
CA GLU A 501 3.08 -13.73 -10.01
C GLU A 501 3.31 -14.58 -8.78
N LYS A 502 3.67 -15.86 -8.96
CA LYS A 502 4.00 -16.75 -7.84
C LYS A 502 5.15 -16.18 -6.99
N LEU A 503 6.19 -15.64 -7.63
CA LEU A 503 7.28 -14.99 -6.92
C LEU A 503 6.78 -13.78 -6.10
N PHE A 504 6.00 -12.88 -6.70
CA PHE A 504 5.44 -11.71 -6.01
C PHE A 504 4.68 -12.12 -4.73
N PHE A 505 3.81 -13.12 -4.81
CA PHE A 505 3.04 -13.56 -3.65
C PHE A 505 3.88 -14.25 -2.59
N SER A 506 4.83 -15.12 -2.99
CA SER A 506 5.74 -15.75 -2.04
C SER A 506 6.66 -14.75 -1.32
N SER A 507 7.16 -13.74 -2.03
CA SER A 507 7.94 -12.64 -1.45
C SER A 507 7.09 -11.79 -0.51
N GLY A 508 5.86 -11.46 -0.91
CA GLY A 508 4.95 -10.68 -0.08
C GLY A 508 4.49 -11.43 1.18
N GLN A 509 4.27 -12.75 1.11
CA GLN A 509 3.97 -13.60 2.27
C GLN A 509 5.14 -13.56 3.27
N ARG A 510 6.38 -13.71 2.79
CA ARG A 510 7.57 -13.59 3.65
C ARG A 510 7.67 -12.19 4.26
N ARG A 511 7.46 -11.13 3.48
CA ARG A 511 7.45 -9.76 3.98
C ARG A 511 6.37 -9.53 5.03
N ALA A 512 5.19 -10.12 4.90
CA ALA A 512 4.15 -10.07 5.92
C ALA A 512 4.59 -10.73 7.23
N VAL A 513 5.22 -11.92 7.14
CA VAL A 513 5.80 -12.61 8.30
C VAL A 513 6.91 -11.78 8.96
N ASP A 514 7.82 -11.22 8.18
CA ASP A 514 8.93 -10.39 8.66
C ASP A 514 8.43 -9.08 9.28
N THR A 515 7.36 -8.50 8.73
CA THR A 515 6.70 -7.30 9.27
C THR A 515 6.15 -7.57 10.66
N LEU A 516 5.39 -8.66 10.81
CA LEU A 516 4.77 -9.03 12.08
C LEU A 516 5.81 -9.41 13.14
N ARG A 517 6.79 -10.26 12.78
CA ARG A 517 7.84 -10.69 13.72
C ARG A 517 8.86 -9.59 14.04
N GLY A 518 9.02 -8.62 13.14
CA GLY A 518 9.95 -7.51 13.30
C GLY A 518 9.34 -6.25 13.92
N HIS A 519 8.06 -6.28 14.31
CA HIS A 519 7.31 -5.11 14.82
C HIS A 519 7.38 -3.88 13.91
N THR A 520 7.42 -4.07 12.60
CA THR A 520 7.53 -2.94 11.67
C THR A 520 6.15 -2.36 11.34
N ASP A 521 6.09 -1.05 11.09
CA ASP A 521 4.87 -0.31 10.76
C ASP A 521 4.53 -0.39 9.25
N HIS A 522 4.74 -1.56 8.64
CA HIS A 522 4.38 -1.74 7.23
C HIS A 522 2.90 -2.12 7.11
N ASN A 523 2.13 -1.34 6.35
CA ASN A 523 0.71 -1.63 6.11
C ASN A 523 0.55 -2.86 5.20
N LEU A 524 0.00 -3.95 5.76
CA LEU A 524 -0.20 -5.21 5.03
C LEU A 524 -1.52 -5.25 4.23
N LEU A 525 -2.44 -4.31 4.43
CA LEU A 525 -3.76 -4.34 3.79
C LEU A 525 -3.70 -4.29 2.25
N PRO A 526 -2.85 -3.45 1.60
CA PRO A 526 -2.70 -3.50 0.15
C PRO A 526 -2.23 -4.86 -0.36
N PHE A 527 -1.33 -5.53 0.35
CA PHE A 527 -0.87 -6.89 0.01
C PHE A 527 -1.97 -7.93 0.22
N ILE A 528 -2.72 -7.84 1.33
CA ILE A 528 -3.85 -8.72 1.64
C ILE A 528 -4.89 -8.67 0.50
N ARG A 529 -5.24 -7.46 0.04
CA ARG A 529 -6.14 -7.27 -1.11
C ARG A 529 -5.57 -7.91 -2.37
N ALA A 530 -4.27 -7.73 -2.62
CA ALA A 530 -3.59 -8.33 -3.77
C ALA A 530 -3.64 -9.87 -3.71
N ALA A 531 -3.40 -10.46 -2.55
CA ALA A 531 -3.45 -11.91 -2.34
C ALA A 531 -4.86 -12.47 -2.58
N VAL A 532 -5.90 -11.81 -2.07
CA VAL A 532 -7.30 -12.20 -2.30
C VAL A 532 -7.67 -12.12 -3.78
N LEU A 533 -7.34 -11.02 -4.46
CA LEU A 533 -7.58 -10.85 -5.90
C LEU A 533 -6.78 -11.86 -6.74
N GLY A 534 -5.57 -12.20 -6.30
CA GLY A 534 -4.70 -13.22 -6.88
C GLY A 534 -5.02 -14.67 -6.52
N ARG A 535 -6.08 -14.91 -5.73
CA ARG A 535 -6.45 -16.24 -5.23
C ARG A 535 -5.36 -16.94 -4.41
N GLN A 536 -4.50 -16.16 -3.75
CA GLN A 536 -3.40 -16.63 -2.89
C GLN A 536 -3.72 -16.47 -1.39
N GLN A 537 -4.98 -16.19 -1.03
CA GLN A 537 -5.38 -16.04 0.36
C GLN A 537 -5.11 -17.28 1.22
N GLY A 538 -5.12 -18.50 0.65
CA GLY A 538 -4.91 -19.74 1.39
C GLY A 538 -3.51 -19.78 2.00
N GLU A 539 -2.48 -19.61 1.17
CA GLU A 539 -1.08 -19.55 1.61
C GLU A 539 -0.85 -18.39 2.61
N LEU A 540 -1.49 -17.24 2.38
CA LEU A 540 -1.38 -16.11 3.30
C LEU A 540 -2.02 -16.41 4.67
N LEU A 541 -3.21 -17.01 4.71
CA LEU A 541 -3.87 -17.41 5.95
C LEU A 541 -3.03 -18.42 6.73
N GLU A 542 -2.46 -19.42 6.06
CA GLU A 542 -1.57 -20.41 6.69
C GLU A 542 -0.33 -19.77 7.31
N ALA A 543 0.30 -18.80 6.62
CA ALA A 543 1.42 -18.05 7.17
C ALA A 543 1.01 -17.22 8.40
N LEU A 544 -0.13 -16.53 8.35
CA LEU A 544 -0.63 -15.74 9.48
C LEU A 544 -1.00 -16.62 10.67
N ASP A 545 -1.65 -17.78 10.44
CA ASP A 545 -1.95 -18.77 11.48
C ASP A 545 -0.64 -19.31 12.11
N SER A 546 0.38 -19.56 11.29
CA SER A 546 1.69 -20.01 11.76
C SER A 546 2.37 -18.95 12.62
N VAL A 547 2.36 -17.68 12.20
CA VAL A 547 2.91 -16.57 13.01
C VAL A 547 2.14 -16.44 14.32
N ALA A 548 0.81 -16.43 14.28
CA ALA A 548 -0.03 -16.33 15.48
C ALA A 548 0.22 -17.47 16.47
N SER A 549 0.26 -18.72 15.98
CA SER A 549 0.45 -19.91 16.83
C SER A 549 1.88 -20.04 17.38
N SER A 550 2.90 -19.52 16.68
CA SER A 550 4.30 -19.57 17.12
C SER A 550 4.72 -18.42 18.02
N SER A 551 3.85 -17.44 18.29
CA SER A 551 4.18 -16.21 19.04
C SER A 551 3.71 -16.27 20.49
N SER A 552 3.94 -17.39 21.19
CA SER A 552 3.54 -17.53 22.60
C SER A 552 4.22 -16.53 23.53
N ASP A 553 5.44 -16.12 23.16
CA ASP A 553 6.25 -15.17 23.94
C ASP A 553 5.91 -13.71 23.61
N ASP A 554 5.14 -13.47 22.54
CA ASP A 554 4.69 -12.15 22.11
C ASP A 554 3.22 -12.17 21.69
N LEU A 555 2.35 -11.90 22.67
CA LEU A 555 0.90 -11.84 22.46
C LEU A 555 0.47 -10.67 21.55
N GLY A 556 1.30 -9.64 21.40
CA GLY A 556 1.05 -8.53 20.48
C GLY A 556 1.13 -8.98 19.03
N VAL A 557 2.22 -9.67 18.67
CA VAL A 557 2.39 -10.28 17.34
C VAL A 557 1.26 -11.27 17.04
N ALA A 558 0.87 -12.09 18.03
CA ALA A 558 -0.24 -13.02 17.87
C ALA A 558 -1.57 -12.30 17.62
N ALA A 559 -1.90 -11.28 18.40
CA ALA A 559 -3.12 -10.49 18.24
C ALA A 559 -3.17 -9.76 16.88
N ARG A 560 -2.07 -9.12 16.48
CA ARG A 560 -1.95 -8.43 15.19
C ARG A 560 -2.07 -9.40 14.01
N SER A 561 -1.55 -10.62 14.15
CA SER A 561 -1.72 -11.68 13.15
C SER A 561 -3.20 -12.09 13.00
N LEU A 562 -3.94 -12.22 14.11
CA LEU A 562 -5.38 -12.50 14.07
C LEU A 562 -6.19 -11.34 13.45
N ALA A 563 -5.80 -10.08 13.71
CA ALA A 563 -6.38 -8.92 13.05
C ALA A 563 -6.11 -8.92 11.53
N CYS A 564 -4.89 -9.27 11.10
CA CYS A 564 -4.57 -9.43 9.68
C CYS A 564 -5.40 -10.55 9.02
N ILE A 565 -5.68 -11.65 9.74
CA ILE A 565 -6.59 -12.69 9.25
C ILE A 565 -8.02 -12.15 9.09
N ALA A 566 -8.50 -11.34 10.03
CA ALA A 566 -9.79 -10.66 9.91
C ALA A 566 -9.83 -9.75 8.67
N ASP A 567 -8.73 -9.06 8.35
CA ASP A 567 -8.60 -8.28 7.11
C ASP A 567 -8.65 -9.13 5.85
N VAL A 568 -7.98 -10.29 5.83
CA VAL A 568 -8.08 -11.25 4.72
C VAL A 568 -9.54 -11.70 4.52
N LEU A 569 -10.24 -12.06 5.61
CA LEU A 569 -11.64 -12.49 5.57
C LEU A 569 -12.58 -11.38 5.10
N GLY A 570 -12.38 -10.15 5.57
CA GLY A 570 -13.18 -9.03 5.10
C GLY A 570 -12.89 -8.64 3.65
N CYS A 571 -11.66 -8.77 3.19
CA CYS A 571 -11.34 -8.62 1.76
C CYS A 571 -12.00 -9.72 0.92
N LEU A 572 -12.04 -10.97 1.40
CA LEU A 572 -12.72 -12.08 0.74
C LEU A 572 -14.22 -11.86 0.61
N ALA A 573 -14.86 -11.20 1.58
CA ALA A 573 -16.29 -10.88 1.51
C ALA A 573 -16.62 -9.92 0.35
N GLY A 574 -15.64 -9.12 -0.08
CA GLY A 574 -15.82 -8.03 -1.04
C GLY A 574 -16.32 -6.75 -0.36
N GLU A 575 -15.81 -5.60 -0.81
CA GLU A 575 -16.14 -4.29 -0.21
C GLU A 575 -17.65 -4.04 -0.19
N GLY A 576 -18.18 -3.74 1.01
CA GLY A 576 -19.60 -3.45 1.24
C GLY A 576 -20.57 -4.64 1.15
N ARG A 577 -20.12 -5.85 0.82
CA ARG A 577 -21.03 -6.99 0.54
C ARG A 577 -21.39 -7.86 1.74
N GLY A 578 -20.61 -7.82 2.82
CA GLY A 578 -20.83 -8.63 4.03
C GLY A 578 -21.37 -7.88 5.25
N GLY A 579 -21.67 -6.58 5.11
CA GLY A 579 -22.02 -5.69 6.23
C GLY A 579 -20.80 -5.18 7.02
N LEU A 580 -21.05 -4.57 8.18
CA LEU A 580 -20.00 -4.01 9.03
C LEU A 580 -19.29 -5.08 9.85
N ARG A 581 -18.02 -4.87 10.21
CA ARG A 581 -17.31 -5.75 11.17
C ARG A 581 -17.66 -5.46 12.63
N SER A 582 -18.45 -4.42 12.90
CA SER A 582 -18.96 -4.11 14.24
C SER A 582 -19.96 -5.17 14.73
N GLY A 583 -19.80 -5.64 15.96
CA GLY A 583 -20.78 -6.49 16.64
C GLY A 583 -20.16 -7.53 17.59
N PRO A 584 -20.99 -8.23 18.37
CA PRO A 584 -20.50 -9.19 19.36
C PRO A 584 -19.89 -10.45 18.71
N ALA A 585 -18.82 -10.97 19.32
CA ALA A 585 -18.08 -12.15 18.86
C ALA A 585 -18.41 -13.44 19.65
N ALA A 586 -19.67 -13.61 20.08
CA ALA A 586 -20.09 -14.64 21.05
C ALA A 586 -20.81 -15.87 20.45
N ASN A 587 -20.53 -16.24 19.20
CA ASN A 587 -21.17 -17.40 18.59
C ASN A 587 -20.68 -18.70 19.26
N PRO A 588 -21.58 -19.60 19.72
CA PRO A 588 -21.19 -20.81 20.44
C PRO A 588 -20.20 -21.72 19.71
N SER A 589 -20.22 -21.76 18.37
CA SER A 589 -19.28 -22.58 17.60
C SER A 589 -17.82 -22.18 17.78
N TRP A 590 -17.56 -20.92 18.14
CA TRP A 590 -16.20 -20.40 18.34
C TRP A 590 -15.73 -20.51 19.80
N SER A 591 -16.65 -20.79 20.73
CA SER A 591 -16.38 -20.77 22.18
C SER A 591 -15.22 -21.67 22.63
N SER A 592 -15.01 -22.80 21.95
CA SER A 592 -13.90 -23.72 22.20
C SER A 592 -12.55 -23.03 22.02
N ALA A 593 -12.39 -22.30 20.91
CA ALA A 593 -11.18 -21.55 20.61
C ALA A 593 -10.93 -20.44 21.63
N PHE A 594 -11.96 -19.64 21.95
CA PHE A 594 -11.85 -18.58 22.97
C PHE A 594 -11.40 -19.13 24.33
N ARG A 595 -11.98 -20.26 24.77
CA ARG A 595 -11.60 -20.93 26.03
C ARG A 595 -10.13 -21.35 26.03
N LEU A 596 -9.61 -21.88 24.92
CA LEU A 596 -8.21 -22.26 24.80
C LEU A 596 -7.27 -21.04 24.89
N LEU A 597 -7.61 -19.94 24.23
CA LEU A 597 -6.86 -18.68 24.31
C LEU A 597 -6.88 -18.11 25.74
N GLU A 598 -8.02 -18.15 26.42
CA GLU A 598 -8.15 -17.74 27.83
C GLU A 598 -7.34 -18.63 28.78
N GLN A 599 -7.19 -19.91 28.48
CA GLN A 599 -6.30 -20.82 29.23
C GLN A 599 -4.81 -20.64 28.90
N GLY A 600 -4.46 -19.82 27.91
CA GLY A 600 -3.07 -19.57 27.48
C GLY A 600 -2.53 -20.63 26.51
N LYS A 601 -3.39 -21.52 26.01
CA LYS A 601 -3.03 -22.51 24.99
C LYS A 601 -3.13 -21.87 23.61
N LEU A 602 -2.19 -20.97 23.30
CA LEU A 602 -2.23 -20.13 22.10
C LEU A 602 -2.29 -20.95 20.81
N ALA A 603 -1.36 -21.89 20.63
CA ALA A 603 -1.28 -22.69 19.41
C ALA A 603 -2.55 -23.52 19.16
N ASP A 604 -3.09 -24.15 20.21
CA ASP A 604 -4.34 -24.92 20.11
C ASP A 604 -5.55 -24.02 19.82
N GLY A 605 -5.61 -22.84 20.45
CA GLY A 605 -6.67 -21.86 20.21
C GLY A 605 -6.67 -21.33 18.78
N VAL A 606 -5.50 -20.96 18.24
CA VAL A 606 -5.36 -20.52 16.83
C VAL A 606 -5.73 -21.63 15.86
N LYS A 607 -5.29 -22.86 16.13
CA LYS A 607 -5.66 -24.03 15.33
C LYS A 607 -7.17 -24.25 15.31
N GLU A 608 -7.84 -24.10 16.46
CA GLU A 608 -9.28 -24.25 16.56
C GLU A 608 -10.05 -23.12 15.85
N LEU A 609 -9.54 -21.87 15.89
CA LEU A 609 -10.06 -20.79 15.06
C LEU A 609 -9.99 -21.16 13.57
N ALA A 610 -8.85 -21.69 13.11
CA ALA A 610 -8.66 -22.08 11.72
C ALA A 610 -9.57 -23.24 11.31
N ASN A 611 -9.76 -24.25 12.16
CA ASN A 611 -10.71 -25.34 11.95
C ASN A 611 -12.14 -24.78 11.76
N GLN A 612 -12.55 -23.89 12.67
CA GLN A 612 -13.89 -23.33 12.62
C GLN A 612 -14.10 -22.40 11.41
N ARG A 613 -13.07 -21.64 11.01
CA ARG A 613 -13.08 -20.70 9.87
C ARG A 613 -13.52 -21.36 8.56
N VAL A 614 -13.11 -22.60 8.29
CA VAL A 614 -13.43 -23.32 7.04
C VAL A 614 -14.95 -23.38 6.78
N HIS A 615 -15.76 -23.47 7.83
CA HIS A 615 -17.22 -23.53 7.73
C HIS A 615 -17.90 -22.20 7.39
N TRP A 616 -17.15 -21.09 7.35
CA TRP A 616 -17.69 -19.72 7.21
C TRP A 616 -17.24 -19.02 5.91
N LEU A 617 -16.46 -19.68 5.05
CA LEU A 617 -15.85 -19.06 3.86
C LEU A 617 -16.77 -18.95 2.64
N ASN A 618 -17.96 -19.55 2.67
CA ASN A 618 -18.81 -19.73 1.49
C ASN A 618 -19.71 -18.52 1.16
N ARG A 619 -19.88 -17.57 2.08
CA ARG A 619 -20.75 -16.40 1.90
C ARG A 619 -20.12 -15.12 2.46
N PRO A 620 -20.31 -13.96 1.81
CA PRO A 620 -19.81 -12.67 2.28
C PRO A 620 -20.18 -12.31 3.73
N ASP A 621 -21.43 -12.56 4.12
CA ASP A 621 -21.89 -12.25 5.49
C ASP A 621 -21.26 -13.18 6.54
N LEU A 622 -21.00 -14.44 6.19
CA LEU A 622 -20.30 -15.38 7.08
C LEU A 622 -18.81 -15.05 7.19
N LEU A 623 -18.17 -14.63 6.09
CA LEU A 623 -16.79 -14.15 6.08
C LEU A 623 -16.60 -12.94 7.02
N VAL A 624 -17.50 -11.95 6.93
CA VAL A 624 -17.46 -10.79 7.85
C VAL A 624 -17.69 -11.21 9.29
N ARG A 625 -18.64 -12.10 9.58
CA ARG A 625 -18.87 -12.61 10.95
C ARG A 625 -17.67 -13.39 11.48
N ALA A 626 -17.02 -14.21 10.67
CA ALA A 626 -15.78 -14.91 11.03
C ALA A 626 -14.66 -13.90 11.34
N ALA A 627 -14.51 -12.84 10.54
CA ALA A 627 -13.56 -11.76 10.80
C ALA A 627 -13.79 -11.14 12.20
N ARG A 628 -15.04 -10.91 12.61
CA ARG A 628 -15.36 -10.42 13.97
C ARG A 628 -14.89 -11.37 15.07
N HIS A 629 -14.98 -12.68 14.86
CA HIS A 629 -14.49 -13.67 15.83
C HIS A 629 -12.96 -13.67 15.91
N TYR A 630 -12.24 -13.46 14.81
CA TYR A 630 -10.79 -13.27 14.82
C TYR A 630 -10.38 -11.98 15.54
N GLU A 631 -11.09 -10.87 15.30
CA GLU A 631 -10.89 -9.62 16.05
C GLU A 631 -11.14 -9.84 17.56
N GLY A 632 -12.24 -10.49 17.92
CA GLY A 632 -12.54 -10.85 19.31
C GLY A 632 -11.49 -11.74 19.96
N ALA A 633 -10.96 -12.72 19.22
CA ALA A 633 -9.86 -13.56 19.68
C ALA A 633 -8.57 -12.75 19.88
N GLY A 634 -8.27 -11.81 18.96
CA GLY A 634 -7.20 -10.83 19.12
C GLY A 634 -7.36 -10.01 20.39
N GLN A 635 -8.57 -9.52 20.68
CA GLN A 635 -8.87 -8.78 21.92
C GLN A 635 -8.60 -9.61 23.19
N VAL A 636 -8.89 -10.91 23.19
CA VAL A 636 -8.52 -11.79 24.31
C VAL A 636 -7.00 -11.81 24.54
N LEU A 637 -6.21 -11.83 23.47
CA LEU A 637 -4.74 -11.83 23.56
C LEU A 637 -4.20 -10.47 24.00
N LEU A 638 -4.73 -9.37 23.45
CA LEU A 638 -4.39 -8.00 23.86
C LEU A 638 -4.68 -7.79 25.35
N ARG A 639 -5.86 -8.22 25.80
CA ARG A 639 -6.26 -8.19 27.22
C ARG A 639 -5.23 -8.90 28.09
N LYS A 640 -4.82 -10.10 27.71
CA LYS A 640 -3.79 -10.87 28.43
C LYS A 640 -2.42 -10.20 28.42
N ALA A 641 -2.02 -9.61 27.29
CA ALA A 641 -0.79 -8.83 27.18
C ALA A 641 -0.81 -7.66 28.19
N VAL A 642 -1.89 -6.89 28.24
CA VAL A 642 -2.04 -5.76 29.16
C VAL A 642 -2.10 -6.23 30.62
N MET A 643 -2.76 -7.36 30.90
CA MET A 643 -2.81 -7.93 32.25
C MET A 643 -1.44 -8.27 32.84
N SER A 644 -0.40 -8.40 32.01
CA SER A 644 0.98 -8.55 32.51
C SER A 644 1.48 -7.33 33.31
N ALA A 645 0.84 -6.16 33.17
CA ALA A 645 1.07 -4.97 33.98
C ALA A 645 0.89 -5.21 35.49
N HIS A 646 0.13 -6.24 35.88
CA HIS A 646 -0.02 -6.66 37.27
C HIS A 646 1.33 -6.93 37.96
N LYS A 647 2.39 -7.29 37.21
CA LYS A 647 3.75 -7.47 37.77
C LYS A 647 4.33 -6.20 38.38
N PHE A 648 3.80 -5.02 38.04
CA PHE A 648 4.23 -3.73 38.58
C PHE A 648 3.33 -3.23 39.72
N VAL A 649 2.38 -4.05 40.19
CA VAL A 649 1.50 -3.72 41.30
C VAL A 649 2.14 -4.20 42.60
N PHE A 650 2.59 -3.27 43.44
CA PHE A 650 3.17 -3.55 44.73
C PHE A 650 2.25 -3.04 45.85
N ILE A 651 1.73 -3.96 46.64
CA ILE A 651 0.84 -3.66 47.76
C ILE A 651 1.55 -4.01 49.07
N GLY A 652 1.77 -3.00 49.90
CA GLY A 652 2.39 -3.15 51.23
C GLY A 652 1.35 -3.39 52.33
N GLN A 653 1.83 -3.60 53.55
CA GLN A 653 0.96 -3.66 54.74
C GLN A 653 0.84 -2.28 55.41
N SER A 654 -0.30 -2.03 56.04
CA SER A 654 -0.60 -0.84 56.82
C SER A 654 -1.52 -1.21 58.00
N GLU A 655 -1.81 -0.26 58.87
CA GLU A 655 -2.77 -0.47 59.95
C GLU A 655 -4.19 -0.55 59.40
N MET A 656 -4.96 -1.54 59.85
CA MET A 656 -6.32 -1.74 59.41
C MET A 656 -7.27 -0.80 60.17
N PRO A 657 -7.98 0.13 59.49
CA PRO A 657 -8.83 1.11 60.15
C PRO A 657 -9.94 0.45 60.98
N PRO A 658 -10.35 1.02 62.13
CA PRO A 658 -11.45 0.51 62.94
C PRO A 658 -12.72 0.14 62.15
N MET A 659 -13.44 -0.87 62.63
CA MET A 659 -14.72 -1.28 62.03
C MET A 659 -15.71 -0.10 62.01
N GLY A 660 -16.35 0.13 60.86
CA GLY A 660 -17.31 1.22 60.66
C GLY A 660 -16.70 2.56 60.24
N GLU A 661 -15.37 2.73 60.26
CA GLU A 661 -14.70 3.97 59.87
C GLU A 661 -14.60 4.11 58.34
N TRP A 662 -15.00 5.27 57.81
CA TRP A 662 -14.92 5.58 56.38
C TRP A 662 -13.52 5.98 55.97
N GLN A 663 -12.99 5.30 54.95
CA GLN A 663 -11.82 5.72 54.20
C GLN A 663 -12.27 6.40 52.93
N GLU A 664 -12.11 7.73 52.86
CA GLU A 664 -12.64 8.56 51.79
C GLU A 664 -11.53 9.11 50.89
N VAL A 665 -11.77 9.04 49.58
CA VAL A 665 -10.82 9.36 48.53
C VAL A 665 -11.50 10.23 47.48
N GLU A 666 -10.86 11.34 47.11
CA GLU A 666 -11.31 12.23 46.04
C GLU A 666 -10.23 12.37 44.96
N CYS A 667 -10.66 12.44 43.71
CA CYS A 667 -9.81 12.57 42.53
C CYS A 667 -10.26 13.74 41.64
N PRO A 668 -9.32 14.51 41.07
CA PRO A 668 -9.61 15.44 40.00
C PRO A 668 -10.01 14.72 38.71
N ALA A 669 -10.59 15.47 37.78
CA ALA A 669 -10.76 15.03 36.40
C ALA A 669 -9.43 15.19 35.62
N ARG A 670 -9.38 14.71 34.38
CA ARG A 670 -8.19 14.83 33.52
C ARG A 670 -8.47 15.47 32.16
N LEU A 671 -7.47 16.16 31.61
CA LEU A 671 -7.46 16.65 30.24
C LEU A 671 -6.18 16.19 29.53
N ASP A 672 -6.34 15.66 28.32
CA ASP A 672 -5.19 15.31 27.49
C ASP A 672 -4.75 16.55 26.72
N LEU A 673 -3.47 16.87 26.82
CA LEU A 673 -2.86 17.99 26.09
C LEU A 673 -2.34 17.54 24.74
N SER A 674 -1.74 16.34 24.67
CA SER A 674 -1.17 15.77 23.45
C SER A 674 -0.96 14.26 23.61
N GLY A 675 -0.95 13.55 22.48
CA GLY A 675 -0.53 12.15 22.41
C GLY A 675 -1.61 11.12 22.73
N GLY A 676 -2.84 11.55 22.98
CA GLY A 676 -3.97 10.62 23.18
C GLY A 676 -4.08 9.61 22.05
N TRP A 677 -4.52 8.39 22.39
CA TRP A 677 -4.50 7.17 21.56
C TRP A 677 -3.17 6.44 21.48
N SER A 678 -2.02 7.11 21.66
CA SER A 678 -0.73 6.40 21.70
C SER A 678 -0.58 5.49 22.92
N ASP A 679 -1.36 5.73 23.97
CA ASP A 679 -1.46 4.92 25.19
C ASP A 679 -2.38 3.70 25.05
N THR A 680 -3.12 3.59 23.95
CA THR A 680 -4.10 2.53 23.75
C THR A 680 -3.41 1.27 23.18
N PRO A 681 -3.61 0.09 23.78
CA PRO A 681 -3.17 -1.18 23.20
C PRO A 681 -3.78 -1.40 21.80
N PRO A 682 -3.02 -1.96 20.83
CA PRO A 682 -1.64 -2.47 20.95
C PRO A 682 -0.54 -1.41 20.83
N ILE A 683 -0.85 -0.18 20.36
CA ILE A 683 0.14 0.87 20.08
C ILE A 683 1.07 1.10 21.28
N ALA A 684 0.50 1.14 22.48
CA ALA A 684 1.20 1.39 23.73
C ALA A 684 2.41 0.46 23.99
N PHE A 685 2.36 -0.79 23.53
CA PHE A 685 3.45 -1.76 23.72
C PHE A 685 4.11 -2.22 22.41
N GLU A 686 3.52 -1.97 21.23
CA GLU A 686 4.18 -2.26 19.94
C GLU A 686 5.09 -1.11 19.49
N HIS A 687 4.69 0.14 19.73
CA HIS A 687 5.42 1.32 19.28
C HIS A 687 5.83 2.25 20.44
N GLY A 688 5.29 1.98 21.63
CA GLY A 688 5.40 2.88 22.77
C GLY A 688 4.36 3.98 22.70
N GLY A 689 3.93 4.45 23.88
CA GLY A 689 2.95 5.51 24.02
C GLY A 689 3.56 6.70 24.74
N VAL A 690 3.13 7.92 24.39
CA VAL A 690 3.52 9.15 25.08
C VAL A 690 2.32 10.06 25.15
N VAL A 691 1.83 10.32 26.35
CA VAL A 691 0.70 11.23 26.59
C VAL A 691 1.13 12.32 27.55
N VAL A 692 0.83 13.56 27.19
CA VAL A 692 0.94 14.71 28.09
C VAL A 692 -0.47 15.05 28.54
N ASN A 693 -0.73 15.01 29.84
CA ASN A 693 -2.05 15.29 30.40
C ASN A 693 -1.96 16.16 31.67
N VAL A 694 -3.12 16.61 32.13
CA VAL A 694 -3.23 17.52 33.27
C VAL A 694 -4.42 17.15 34.15
N ALA A 695 -4.22 17.19 35.46
CA ALA A 695 -5.28 17.00 36.45
C ALA A 695 -6.00 18.33 36.71
N VAL A 696 -7.34 18.29 36.73
CA VAL A 696 -8.16 19.49 36.87
C VAL A 696 -9.33 19.31 37.83
N LYS A 697 -9.62 20.37 38.59
CA LYS A 697 -10.87 20.56 39.31
C LYS A 697 -11.90 21.15 38.36
N VAL A 698 -13.15 20.75 38.55
CA VAL A 698 -14.29 21.30 37.81
C VAL A 698 -15.16 22.04 38.83
N ASP A 699 -15.39 23.32 38.60
CA ASP A 699 -16.14 24.20 39.51
C ASP A 699 -15.57 24.19 40.94
N GLY A 700 -14.24 24.24 41.04
CA GLY A 700 -13.49 24.23 42.28
C GLY A 700 -13.48 22.89 43.05
N LYS A 701 -14.11 21.84 42.50
CA LYS A 701 -14.28 20.54 43.17
C LYS A 701 -13.51 19.42 42.47
N ARG A 702 -13.18 18.38 43.24
CA ARG A 702 -12.76 17.06 42.74
C ARG A 702 -14.03 16.22 42.50
N PRO A 703 -14.46 16.04 41.25
CA PRO A 703 -15.81 15.56 40.98
C PRO A 703 -15.96 14.04 41.08
N ILE A 704 -14.86 13.30 41.24
CA ILE A 704 -14.81 11.84 41.22
C ILE A 704 -14.30 11.37 42.58
N GLY A 705 -14.95 10.39 43.19
CA GLY A 705 -14.49 9.88 44.48
C GLY A 705 -15.13 8.57 44.92
N ALA A 706 -14.60 8.04 46.01
CA ALA A 706 -15.10 6.83 46.64
C ALA A 706 -14.87 6.86 48.15
N ARG A 707 -15.74 6.17 48.89
CA ARG A 707 -15.55 5.89 50.31
C ARG A 707 -15.82 4.43 50.61
N VAL A 708 -14.99 3.85 51.46
CA VAL A 708 -15.07 2.43 51.81
C VAL A 708 -14.96 2.27 53.33
N ARG A 709 -15.80 1.42 53.92
CA ARG A 709 -15.69 1.03 55.33
C ARG A 709 -15.89 -0.45 55.54
N ARG A 710 -15.35 -0.98 56.64
CA ARG A 710 -15.67 -2.34 57.11
C ARG A 710 -16.99 -2.33 57.85
N ILE A 711 -17.82 -3.36 57.66
CA ILE A 711 -19.10 -3.54 58.33
C ILE A 711 -19.17 -4.90 59.06
N PRO A 712 -19.85 -5.02 60.20
CA PRO A 712 -19.94 -6.30 60.92
C PRO A 712 -20.67 -7.41 60.15
N LYS A 713 -21.65 -7.04 59.32
CA LYS A 713 -22.41 -8.01 58.51
C LYS A 713 -21.51 -8.51 57.36
N PRO A 714 -21.39 -9.84 57.14
CA PRO A 714 -20.46 -10.40 56.17
C PRO A 714 -21.02 -10.42 54.73
N HIS A 715 -21.40 -9.24 54.22
CA HIS A 715 -21.83 -9.04 52.83
C HIS A 715 -21.07 -7.87 52.20
N LEU A 716 -21.21 -7.69 50.89
CA LEU A 716 -20.71 -6.50 50.19
C LEU A 716 -21.89 -5.58 49.86
N MET A 717 -21.84 -4.33 50.30
CA MET A 717 -22.81 -3.29 49.94
C MET A 717 -22.14 -2.33 48.97
N LEU A 718 -22.62 -2.31 47.72
CA LEU A 718 -22.04 -1.57 46.61
C LEU A 718 -23.01 -0.46 46.20
N VAL A 719 -22.60 0.80 46.36
CA VAL A 719 -23.41 1.97 46.05
C VAL A 719 -22.69 2.78 44.98
N SER A 720 -23.34 2.99 43.83
CA SER A 720 -22.82 3.80 42.74
C SER A 720 -23.73 5.00 42.50
N THR A 721 -23.20 6.20 42.61
CA THR A 721 -23.91 7.46 42.36
C THR A 721 -23.34 8.13 41.12
N SER A 722 -24.19 8.52 40.16
CA SER A 722 -23.74 9.18 38.94
C SER A 722 -24.61 10.36 38.58
N GLY A 723 -24.00 11.40 38.04
CA GLY A 723 -24.68 12.62 37.58
C GLY A 723 -24.56 13.79 38.55
N PRO A 724 -24.91 14.99 38.09
CA PRO A 724 -24.91 16.19 38.92
C PRO A 724 -25.94 16.08 40.06
N PRO A 725 -25.78 16.86 41.14
CA PRO A 725 -26.62 16.77 42.34
C PRO A 725 -28.13 16.82 42.07
N ASP A 726 -28.55 17.58 41.06
CA ASP A 726 -29.96 17.83 40.74
C ASP A 726 -30.62 16.69 39.93
N CYS A 727 -29.83 15.75 39.39
CA CYS A 727 -30.29 14.62 38.57
C CYS A 727 -29.52 13.33 38.87
N CYS A 728 -29.08 13.15 40.12
CA CYS A 728 -28.24 12.02 40.48
C CYS A 728 -29.02 10.69 40.43
N VAL A 729 -28.38 9.67 39.87
CA VAL A 729 -28.88 8.28 39.88
C VAL A 729 -28.01 7.49 40.82
N THR A 730 -28.61 6.99 41.90
CA THR A 730 -27.95 6.10 42.87
C THR A 730 -28.46 4.67 42.66
N THR A 731 -27.53 3.74 42.48
CA THR A 731 -27.80 2.31 42.40
C THR A 731 -27.17 1.61 43.59
N GLU A 732 -27.97 0.83 44.33
CA GLU A 732 -27.51 0.02 45.44
C GLU A 732 -27.54 -1.46 45.04
N THR A 733 -26.48 -2.19 45.36
CA THR A 733 -26.35 -3.62 45.06
C THR A 733 -25.75 -4.31 46.27
N VAL A 734 -26.42 -5.34 46.77
CA VAL A 734 -25.95 -6.16 47.89
C VAL A 734 -25.52 -7.52 47.34
N CYS A 735 -24.31 -7.96 47.66
CA CYS A 735 -23.81 -9.28 47.33
C CYS A 735 -23.66 -10.11 48.61
N GLU A 736 -24.41 -11.21 48.70
CA GLU A 736 -24.43 -12.13 49.84
C GLU A 736 -23.82 -13.49 49.47
N VAL A 737 -23.84 -13.85 48.18
CA VAL A 737 -23.25 -15.09 47.65
C VAL A 737 -22.27 -14.80 46.52
N LEU A 738 -21.39 -15.76 46.22
CA LEU A 738 -20.40 -15.62 45.14
C LEU A 738 -21.05 -15.42 43.76
N ALA A 739 -22.24 -16.01 43.54
CA ALA A 739 -23.00 -15.86 42.29
C ALA A 739 -23.35 -14.39 41.98
N ASP A 740 -23.53 -13.56 43.01
CA ASP A 740 -23.85 -12.13 42.84
C ASP A 740 -22.69 -11.33 42.23
N LEU A 741 -21.47 -11.91 42.21
CA LEU A 741 -20.28 -11.31 41.62
C LEU A 741 -19.95 -11.88 40.25
N GLU A 742 -20.55 -12.97 39.76
CA GLU A 742 -20.12 -13.66 38.53
C GLU A 742 -20.18 -12.79 37.26
N ASP A 743 -21.02 -11.76 37.26
CA ASP A 743 -21.17 -10.77 36.20
C ASP A 743 -20.17 -9.60 36.30
N TYR A 744 -19.14 -9.68 37.15
CA TYR A 744 -18.11 -8.63 37.30
C TYR A 744 -17.43 -8.25 35.98
N CYS A 745 -17.41 -9.16 35.00
CA CYS A 745 -16.81 -8.95 33.68
C CYS A 745 -17.79 -8.37 32.65
N GLN A 746 -19.01 -8.02 33.05
CA GLN A 746 -20.04 -7.41 32.20
C GLN A 746 -20.18 -5.92 32.55
N PRO A 747 -19.62 -4.98 31.77
CA PRO A 747 -19.58 -3.55 32.13
C PRO A 747 -20.94 -2.91 32.42
N ASN A 748 -22.00 -3.43 31.80
CA ASN A 748 -23.37 -2.92 31.95
C ASN A 748 -24.13 -3.54 33.13
N ALA A 749 -23.54 -4.49 33.85
CA ALA A 749 -24.17 -5.10 35.01
C ALA A 749 -24.19 -4.14 36.22
N PRO A 750 -25.24 -4.18 37.07
CA PRO A 750 -25.30 -3.35 38.27
C PRO A 750 -24.08 -3.55 39.17
N GLY A 751 -23.38 -2.45 39.48
CA GLY A 751 -22.20 -2.46 40.33
C GLY A 751 -20.98 -3.17 39.73
N ALA A 752 -20.92 -3.44 38.41
CA ALA A 752 -19.85 -4.21 37.77
C ALA A 752 -18.44 -3.72 38.11
N LEU A 753 -18.19 -2.40 38.06
CA LEU A 753 -16.90 -1.82 38.45
C LEU A 753 -16.55 -2.15 39.91
N LEU A 754 -17.49 -1.99 40.84
CA LEU A 754 -17.26 -2.26 42.26
C LEU A 754 -17.06 -3.76 42.54
N LYS A 755 -17.82 -4.64 41.86
CA LYS A 755 -17.63 -6.09 41.88
C LYS A 755 -16.24 -6.46 41.37
N ALA A 756 -15.84 -5.92 40.23
CA ALA A 756 -14.53 -6.15 39.65
C ALA A 756 -13.39 -5.65 40.55
N VAL A 757 -13.56 -4.52 41.25
CA VAL A 757 -12.59 -4.06 42.27
C VAL A 757 -12.46 -5.07 43.40
N CYS A 758 -13.57 -5.62 43.93
CA CYS A 758 -13.52 -6.63 44.99
C CYS A 758 -12.75 -7.90 44.56
N VAL A 759 -12.88 -8.30 43.29
CA VAL A 759 -12.13 -9.43 42.72
C VAL A 759 -10.66 -9.06 42.49
N CYS A 760 -10.40 -7.92 41.83
CA CYS A 760 -9.05 -7.44 41.50
C CYS A 760 -8.18 -7.14 42.72
N SER A 761 -8.79 -6.71 43.84
CA SER A 761 -8.09 -6.38 45.08
C SER A 761 -7.97 -7.58 46.03
N ASP A 762 -8.34 -8.79 45.61
CA ASP A 762 -8.34 -10.01 46.44
C ASP A 762 -9.19 -9.92 47.72
N VAL A 763 -10.18 -9.01 47.76
CA VAL A 763 -11.19 -9.00 48.82
C VAL A 763 -12.02 -10.29 48.73
N VAL A 764 -12.37 -10.69 47.50
CA VAL A 764 -13.10 -11.91 47.18
C VAL A 764 -12.38 -12.69 46.09
N CYS A 765 -12.30 -14.01 46.25
CA CYS A 765 -11.87 -14.95 45.21
C CYS A 765 -13.07 -15.79 44.77
N VAL A 766 -13.60 -15.50 43.58
CA VAL A 766 -14.82 -16.14 43.03
C VAL A 766 -14.60 -17.64 42.74
N SER A 767 -13.36 -18.05 42.43
CA SER A 767 -13.00 -19.45 42.20
C SER A 767 -12.68 -20.24 43.46
N SER A 768 -12.77 -19.61 44.64
CA SER A 768 -12.53 -20.28 45.91
C SER A 768 -13.65 -21.27 46.26
N PRO A 769 -13.34 -22.40 46.92
CA PRO A 769 -14.37 -23.28 47.47
C PRO A 769 -15.10 -22.70 48.70
N LEU A 770 -14.60 -21.58 49.27
CA LEU A 770 -15.21 -20.92 50.44
C LEU A 770 -16.36 -20.00 50.02
N SER A 771 -17.44 -19.97 50.81
CA SER A 771 -18.55 -19.02 50.58
C SER A 771 -18.09 -17.57 50.75
N LEU A 772 -18.84 -16.62 50.16
CA LEU A 772 -18.55 -15.19 50.30
C LEU A 772 -18.45 -14.78 51.77
N GLU A 773 -19.44 -15.18 52.59
CA GLU A 773 -19.45 -14.94 54.03
C GLU A 773 -18.18 -15.46 54.74
N GLN A 774 -17.75 -16.69 54.43
CA GLN A 774 -16.54 -17.28 55.02
C GLN A 774 -15.28 -16.50 54.63
N GLN A 775 -15.15 -16.11 53.37
CA GLN A 775 -14.01 -15.31 52.89
C GLN A 775 -13.94 -13.96 53.61
N LEU A 776 -15.09 -13.28 53.75
CA LEU A 776 -15.18 -11.96 54.38
C LEU A 776 -14.88 -12.02 55.89
N LEU A 777 -15.47 -12.97 56.62
CA LEU A 777 -15.23 -13.13 58.06
C LEU A 777 -13.77 -13.52 58.36
N GLN A 778 -13.21 -14.47 57.62
CA GLN A 778 -11.86 -14.98 57.88
C GLN A 778 -10.77 -13.95 57.58
N ARG A 779 -10.95 -13.13 56.53
CA ARG A 779 -9.92 -12.17 56.09
C ARG A 779 -10.10 -10.79 56.71
N TRP A 780 -11.34 -10.35 56.90
CA TRP A 780 -11.65 -8.94 57.18
C TRP A 780 -12.44 -8.73 58.49
N GLY A 781 -12.90 -9.80 59.13
CA GLY A 781 -13.70 -9.76 60.36
C GLY A 781 -15.15 -9.30 60.15
N GLY A 782 -15.60 -9.21 58.89
CA GLY A 782 -16.90 -8.68 58.48
C GLY A 782 -16.93 -8.37 56.99
N GLY A 783 -17.99 -7.72 56.52
CA GLY A 783 -18.16 -7.30 55.13
C GLY A 783 -17.57 -5.93 54.83
N LEU A 784 -17.80 -5.44 53.62
CA LEU A 784 -17.40 -4.09 53.18
C LEU A 784 -18.58 -3.33 52.60
N GLU A 785 -18.59 -2.02 52.84
CA GLU A 785 -19.51 -1.09 52.20
C GLU A 785 -18.70 -0.10 51.35
N LEU A 786 -18.95 -0.08 50.04
CA LEU A 786 -18.24 0.69 49.03
C LEU A 786 -19.22 1.66 48.38
N HIS A 787 -18.93 2.95 48.48
CA HIS A 787 -19.69 4.00 47.78
C HIS A 787 -18.78 4.68 46.77
N SER A 788 -19.25 4.84 45.54
CA SER A 788 -18.55 5.56 44.47
C SER A 788 -19.43 6.67 43.91
N TRP A 789 -18.82 7.78 43.50
CA TRP A 789 -19.54 8.89 42.86
C TRP A 789 -18.76 9.55 41.73
N SER A 790 -19.50 10.04 40.74
CA SER A 790 -19.02 10.97 39.71
C SER A 790 -20.05 12.07 39.49
N LEU A 791 -19.65 13.32 39.78
CA LEU A 791 -20.44 14.52 39.46
C LEU A 791 -20.41 14.87 37.97
N LEU A 792 -19.54 14.21 37.20
CA LEU A 792 -19.43 14.37 35.75
C LEU A 792 -20.36 13.40 35.02
N PRO A 793 -20.95 13.80 33.88
CA PRO A 793 -21.78 12.92 33.06
C PRO A 793 -20.95 11.78 32.46
N HIS A 794 -21.60 10.63 32.25
CA HIS A 794 -21.01 9.53 31.49
C HIS A 794 -20.68 9.97 30.06
N GLY A 795 -19.54 9.52 29.54
CA GLY A 795 -19.09 9.91 28.19
C GLY A 795 -18.53 11.33 28.10
N SER A 796 -18.21 11.98 29.22
CA SER A 796 -17.61 13.32 29.26
C SER A 796 -16.27 13.45 28.53
N GLY A 797 -15.57 12.33 28.31
CA GLY A 797 -14.20 12.32 27.76
C GLY A 797 -13.13 12.72 28.78
N LEU A 798 -13.49 12.86 30.07
CA LEU A 798 -12.61 13.29 31.17
C LEU A 798 -12.02 12.14 32.01
N GLY A 799 -12.07 10.91 31.47
CA GLY A 799 -11.49 9.72 32.10
C GLY A 799 -12.19 9.23 33.37
N THR A 800 -13.49 9.54 33.52
CA THR A 800 -14.25 9.31 34.77
C THR A 800 -14.17 7.87 35.28
N SER A 801 -14.34 6.87 34.40
CA SER A 801 -14.44 5.47 34.80
C SER A 801 -13.11 4.93 35.37
N SER A 802 -11.99 5.18 34.70
CA SER A 802 -10.66 4.73 35.12
C SER A 802 -10.19 5.44 36.38
N ILE A 803 -10.50 6.73 36.51
CA ILE A 803 -10.19 7.51 37.72
C ILE A 803 -11.02 7.00 38.91
N LEU A 804 -12.30 6.70 38.69
CA LEU A 804 -13.19 6.13 39.71
C LEU A 804 -12.69 4.74 40.15
N ALA A 805 -12.25 3.90 39.21
CA ALA A 805 -11.64 2.62 39.50
C ALA A 805 -10.42 2.77 40.44
N GLY A 806 -9.57 3.75 40.16
CA GLY A 806 -8.44 4.11 41.03
C GLY A 806 -8.86 4.58 42.42
N ALA A 807 -9.88 5.44 42.52
CA ALA A 807 -10.40 5.91 43.80
C ALA A 807 -10.97 4.78 44.67
N VAL A 808 -11.73 3.86 44.07
CA VAL A 808 -12.30 2.71 44.80
C VAL A 808 -11.20 1.73 45.23
N LEU A 809 -10.24 1.40 44.36
CA LEU A 809 -9.08 0.56 44.73
C LEU A 809 -8.30 1.17 45.90
N ALA A 810 -8.02 2.46 45.84
CA ALA A 810 -7.37 3.21 46.91
C ALA A 810 -8.13 3.11 48.24
N GLY A 811 -9.45 3.28 48.22
CA GLY A 811 -10.31 3.13 49.39
C GLY A 811 -10.31 1.70 49.95
N VAL A 812 -10.40 0.69 49.08
CA VAL A 812 -10.38 -0.74 49.46
C VAL A 812 -9.03 -1.14 50.06
N TYR A 813 -7.91 -0.75 49.46
CA TYR A 813 -6.58 -1.05 50.01
C TYR A 813 -6.40 -0.45 51.41
N ARG A 814 -6.79 0.82 51.61
CA ARG A 814 -6.73 1.44 52.95
C ARG A 814 -7.63 0.73 53.96
N CYS A 815 -8.89 0.48 53.58
CA CYS A 815 -9.87 -0.18 54.43
C CYS A 815 -9.43 -1.61 54.84
N SER A 816 -8.67 -2.28 53.97
CA SER A 816 -8.10 -3.61 54.20
C SER A 816 -6.73 -3.61 54.90
N GLY A 817 -6.24 -2.46 55.38
CA GLY A 817 -4.93 -2.37 56.05
C GLY A 817 -3.76 -2.61 55.09
N ARG A 818 -3.88 -2.12 53.85
CA ARG A 818 -2.87 -2.26 52.81
C ARG A 818 -2.41 -0.87 52.33
N SER A 819 -1.10 -0.75 52.08
CA SER A 819 -0.48 0.46 51.54
C SER A 819 -0.18 0.28 50.04
N TYR A 820 -0.13 1.38 49.30
CA TYR A 820 0.16 1.39 47.87
C TYR A 820 0.88 2.68 47.49
N ASP A 821 1.59 2.65 46.38
CA ASP A 821 2.04 3.85 45.68
C ASP A 821 1.17 4.12 44.45
N THR A 822 1.28 5.33 43.90
CA THR A 822 0.46 5.76 42.76
C THR A 822 0.77 4.97 41.49
N SER A 823 2.02 4.54 41.30
CA SER A 823 2.42 3.68 40.17
C SER A 823 1.70 2.34 40.22
N SER A 824 1.68 1.69 41.37
CA SER A 824 0.99 0.42 41.61
C SER A 824 -0.51 0.56 41.39
N LEU A 825 -1.10 1.68 41.81
CA LEU A 825 -2.51 1.97 41.58
C LEU A 825 -2.83 2.15 40.09
N ILE A 826 -1.99 2.86 39.32
CA ILE A 826 -2.15 3.00 37.86
C ILE A 826 -2.14 1.64 37.16
N HIS A 827 -1.19 0.77 37.50
CA HIS A 827 -1.09 -0.57 36.91
C HIS A 827 -2.20 -1.51 37.40
N ALA A 828 -2.69 -1.34 38.63
CA ALA A 828 -3.85 -2.07 39.14
C ALA A 828 -5.13 -1.68 38.40
N VAL A 829 -5.33 -0.40 38.07
CA VAL A 829 -6.46 0.05 37.23
C VAL A 829 -6.35 -0.54 35.83
N LEU A 830 -5.17 -0.52 35.20
CA LEU A 830 -4.95 -1.17 33.90
C LEU A 830 -5.36 -2.64 33.92
N TYR A 831 -4.97 -3.37 34.97
CA TYR A 831 -5.32 -4.78 35.14
C TYR A 831 -6.83 -4.97 35.39
N LEU A 832 -7.43 -4.14 36.23
CA LEU A 832 -8.86 -4.16 36.56
C LEU A 832 -9.76 -3.92 35.32
N GLU A 833 -9.40 -2.99 34.45
CA GLU A 833 -10.17 -2.71 33.22
C GLU A 833 -10.17 -3.90 32.24
N GLN A 834 -9.08 -4.67 32.24
CA GLN A 834 -9.02 -5.93 31.50
C GLN A 834 -9.96 -6.98 32.10
N ILE A 835 -10.03 -7.09 33.44
CA ILE A 835 -10.98 -7.95 34.15
C ILE A 835 -12.43 -7.56 33.83
N LEU A 836 -12.72 -6.25 33.80
CA LEU A 836 -14.04 -5.70 33.51
C LEU A 836 -14.43 -5.83 32.02
N THR A 837 -13.49 -6.13 31.14
CA THR A 837 -13.64 -6.23 29.67
C THR A 837 -13.97 -4.92 28.94
N THR A 838 -13.92 -3.78 29.63
CA THR A 838 -14.00 -2.46 28.99
C THR A 838 -12.76 -2.18 28.15
N GLY A 839 -11.60 -2.64 28.63
CA GLY A 839 -10.31 -2.23 28.06
C GLY A 839 -10.10 -0.72 28.15
N GLY A 840 -9.02 -0.24 27.54
CA GLY A 840 -8.65 1.18 27.55
C GLY A 840 -7.15 1.39 27.45
N GLY A 841 -6.75 2.63 27.18
CA GLY A 841 -5.37 3.05 27.38
C GLY A 841 -5.09 3.38 28.85
N TRP A 842 -3.88 3.84 29.15
CA TRP A 842 -3.48 4.19 30.52
C TRP A 842 -3.60 5.68 30.88
N GLN A 843 -3.96 6.53 29.92
CA GLN A 843 -3.92 7.98 30.12
C GLN A 843 -4.90 8.50 31.16
N ASP A 844 -6.05 7.84 31.34
CA ASP A 844 -7.15 8.33 32.17
C ASP A 844 -6.80 8.24 33.67
N GLN A 845 -6.36 7.07 34.09
CA GLN A 845 -5.89 6.81 35.45
C GLN A 845 -4.63 7.60 35.77
N VAL A 846 -3.67 7.74 34.85
CA VAL A 846 -2.53 8.64 35.07
C VAL A 846 -3.02 10.08 35.25
N GLY A 847 -3.95 10.50 34.39
CA GLY A 847 -4.49 11.84 34.32
C GLY A 847 -5.18 12.30 35.61
N GLY A 848 -5.95 11.43 36.27
CA GLY A 848 -6.64 11.78 37.52
C GLY A 848 -5.88 11.41 38.80
N LEU A 849 -5.02 10.39 38.77
CA LEU A 849 -4.32 9.94 39.98
C LEU A 849 -3.06 10.77 40.29
N VAL A 850 -2.39 11.32 39.28
CA VAL A 850 -1.18 12.15 39.46
C VAL A 850 -1.54 13.62 39.28
N GLY A 851 -1.14 14.49 40.22
CA GLY A 851 -1.40 15.92 40.14
C GLY A 851 -0.58 16.67 39.09
N GLY A 852 -1.01 17.89 38.78
CA GLY A 852 -0.34 18.84 37.90
C GLY A 852 -0.34 18.43 36.43
N VAL A 853 0.58 19.04 35.68
CA VAL A 853 0.91 18.63 34.31
C VAL A 853 1.94 17.52 34.38
N LYS A 854 1.72 16.44 33.65
CA LYS A 854 2.65 15.32 33.57
C LYS A 854 2.75 14.80 32.15
N VAL A 855 3.88 14.16 31.89
CA VAL A 855 4.07 13.30 30.73
C VAL A 855 4.16 11.86 31.24
N ALA A 856 3.41 10.98 30.61
CA ALA A 856 3.49 9.55 30.85
C ALA A 856 3.90 8.83 29.58
N ARG A 857 4.67 7.75 29.77
CA ARG A 857 5.31 7.01 28.69
C ARG A 857 5.18 5.51 28.92
N SER A 858 5.05 4.77 27.83
CA SER A 858 5.27 3.33 27.78
C SER A 858 6.32 3.01 26.72
N HIS A 859 7.17 2.02 27.02
CA HIS A 859 8.12 1.50 26.05
C HIS A 859 7.41 0.52 25.09
N ALA A 860 7.97 0.33 23.90
CA ALA A 860 7.56 -0.68 22.93
C ALA A 860 7.95 -2.10 23.40
N ALA A 861 7.39 -2.53 24.54
CA ALA A 861 7.67 -3.82 25.15
C ALA A 861 6.53 -4.29 26.06
N LEU A 862 6.46 -5.62 26.23
CA LEU A 862 5.72 -6.26 27.31
C LEU A 862 6.70 -6.77 28.40
N PRO A 863 6.31 -6.80 29.68
CA PRO A 863 5.04 -6.33 30.25
C PRO A 863 4.83 -4.80 30.12
N LEU A 864 3.59 -4.38 29.88
CA LEU A 864 3.26 -2.96 29.72
C LEU A 864 3.50 -2.19 31.02
N LYS A 865 4.52 -1.32 31.02
CA LYS A 865 4.88 -0.45 32.13
C LYS A 865 4.63 1.01 31.76
N VAL A 866 3.99 1.74 32.66
CA VAL A 866 3.74 3.18 32.53
C VAL A 866 4.68 3.92 33.47
N GLU A 867 5.42 4.87 32.91
CA GLU A 867 6.34 5.75 33.65
C GLU A 867 5.80 7.17 33.58
N VAL A 868 5.67 7.81 34.73
CA VAL A 868 5.08 9.15 34.85
C VAL A 868 6.12 10.13 35.38
N GLU A 869 6.23 11.26 34.71
CA GLU A 869 7.11 12.37 35.06
C GLU A 869 6.26 13.64 35.19
N GLN A 870 6.24 14.22 36.39
CA GLN A 870 5.55 15.48 36.63
C GLN A 870 6.39 16.64 36.09
N LEU A 871 5.80 17.48 35.23
CA LEU A 871 6.50 18.56 34.56
C LEU A 871 6.36 19.86 35.36
N SER A 872 7.49 20.54 35.58
CA SER A 872 7.48 21.93 36.03
C SER A 872 7.22 22.84 34.82
N LEU A 873 6.24 23.74 34.91
CA LEU A 873 5.85 24.61 33.79
C LEU A 873 6.61 25.94 33.85
N PRO A 874 7.44 26.28 32.85
CA PRO A 874 7.90 27.65 32.64
C PRO A 874 6.73 28.53 32.19
N GLN A 875 6.72 29.82 32.57
CA GLN A 875 5.66 30.78 32.18
C GLN A 875 5.46 30.85 30.65
N ASP A 876 6.49 30.58 29.85
CA ASP A 876 6.46 30.67 28.39
C ASP A 876 5.82 29.46 27.68
N PHE A 877 5.64 28.33 28.37
CA PHE A 877 5.07 27.11 27.79
C PHE A 877 3.61 27.29 27.33
N LEU A 878 2.84 28.10 28.07
CA LEU A 878 1.49 28.53 27.70
C LEU A 878 1.45 29.26 26.35
N SER A 879 2.56 29.90 25.97
CA SER A 879 2.68 30.64 24.71
C SER A 879 2.98 29.76 23.50
N GLN A 880 3.48 28.53 23.67
CA GLN A 880 3.84 27.62 22.58
C GLN A 880 2.73 26.62 22.21
N LYS A 881 1.73 26.42 23.09
CA LYS A 881 0.53 25.61 22.83
C LYS A 881 -0.40 26.18 21.73
N LYS A 882 -0.06 27.37 21.20
CA LYS A 882 -0.77 28.14 20.17
C LYS A 882 -0.92 27.48 18.78
N ALA A 883 -0.67 26.17 18.61
CA ALA A 883 -0.55 25.54 17.28
C ALA A 883 -1.10 24.09 17.15
N MET A 884 -2.20 23.72 17.84
CA MET A 884 -2.64 22.31 17.89
C MET A 884 -3.87 21.94 17.02
N ALA A 885 -3.65 20.92 16.18
CA ALA A 885 -4.52 19.93 15.51
C ALA A 885 -5.96 20.29 15.06
N PRO A 886 -6.17 20.59 13.76
CA PRO A 886 -7.52 20.68 13.16
C PRO A 886 -8.06 19.33 12.67
N GLY A 887 -9.34 19.00 12.94
CA GLY A 887 -10.11 18.11 12.06
C GLY A 887 -10.92 16.97 12.70
N CYS A 888 -10.83 16.74 14.01
CA CYS A 888 -11.42 15.54 14.66
C CYS A 888 -12.84 15.72 15.23
N GLU A 889 -13.59 16.76 14.81
CA GLU A 889 -14.79 17.21 15.52
C GLU A 889 -16.12 16.90 14.80
N PRO A 890 -17.18 16.50 15.53
CA PRO A 890 -18.55 16.48 15.01
C PRO A 890 -19.01 17.87 14.52
N ALA A 891 -19.97 17.92 13.59
CA ALA A 891 -20.40 19.16 12.95
C ALA A 891 -20.90 20.26 13.93
N ALA A 892 -21.58 19.88 15.02
CA ALA A 892 -22.03 20.81 16.05
C ALA A 892 -20.86 21.43 16.83
N VAL A 893 -19.85 20.63 17.19
CA VAL A 893 -18.63 21.09 17.86
C VAL A 893 -17.84 22.03 16.96
N ARG A 894 -17.75 21.72 15.65
CA ARG A 894 -17.08 22.58 14.66
C ARG A 894 -17.77 23.95 14.54
N THR A 895 -19.09 23.99 14.65
CA THR A 895 -19.89 25.23 14.65
C THR A 895 -19.64 26.05 15.91
N MET A 896 -19.62 25.38 17.08
CA MET A 896 -19.27 25.99 18.36
C MET A 896 -17.86 26.58 18.35
N MET A 897 -16.89 25.83 17.82
CA MET A 897 -15.50 26.28 17.76
C MET A 897 -15.32 27.50 16.87
N LYS A 898 -16.02 27.54 15.73
CA LYS A 898 -16.03 28.69 14.82
C LYS A 898 -16.65 29.93 15.46
N ALA A 899 -17.73 29.77 16.22
CA ALA A 899 -18.39 30.88 16.92
C ALA A 899 -17.51 31.47 18.03
N LEU A 900 -16.80 30.63 18.78
CA LEU A 900 -15.91 31.04 19.86
C LEU A 900 -14.52 31.52 19.40
N GLN A 901 -14.14 31.25 18.14
CA GLN A 901 -12.83 31.61 17.57
C GLN A 901 -12.38 33.06 17.88
N PRO A 902 -13.24 34.10 17.83
CA PRO A 902 -12.83 35.47 18.13
C PRO A 902 -12.47 35.73 19.60
N LEU A 903 -13.00 34.93 20.54
CA LEU A 903 -12.78 35.07 21.98
C LEU A 903 -11.63 34.18 22.50
N THR A 904 -11.15 33.26 21.67
CA THR A 904 -10.23 32.19 22.10
C THR A 904 -8.87 32.28 21.42
N LEU A 905 -7.81 31.95 22.15
CA LEU A 905 -6.45 31.72 21.65
C LEU A 905 -6.27 30.29 21.12
N GLY A 906 -7.10 29.34 21.56
CA GLY A 906 -7.06 27.95 21.15
C GLY A 906 -8.20 27.14 21.77
N GLN A 907 -8.56 26.02 21.15
CA GLN A 907 -9.71 25.19 21.54
C GLN A 907 -9.41 23.71 21.23
N SER A 908 -9.81 22.78 22.11
CA SER A 908 -9.64 21.32 21.90
C SER A 908 -10.68 20.51 22.68
N LEU A 909 -11.05 19.33 22.17
CA LEU A 909 -11.86 18.35 22.91
C LEU A 909 -11.02 17.67 24.01
N ALA A 910 -11.67 17.28 25.11
CA ALA A 910 -11.03 16.65 26.28
C ALA A 910 -10.50 15.22 26.06
N GLY A 911 -11.02 14.51 25.06
CA GLY A 911 -10.83 13.07 24.88
C GLY A 911 -10.82 12.64 23.43
N ALA A 912 -11.07 11.35 23.21
CA ALA A 912 -10.88 10.59 21.97
C ALA A 912 -11.57 11.12 20.67
N GLY A 913 -12.44 12.12 20.76
CA GLY A 913 -13.24 12.65 19.64
C GLY A 913 -14.67 12.08 19.61
N GLY A 914 -15.62 12.82 19.01
CA GLY A 914 -17.04 12.39 18.87
C GLY A 914 -18.08 13.10 19.76
N GLY A 915 -17.66 13.94 20.72
CA GLY A 915 -18.53 14.67 21.65
C GLY A 915 -17.87 14.91 23.02
N GLY A 916 -18.59 15.48 24.00
CA GLY A 916 -18.11 15.72 25.37
C GLY A 916 -17.73 17.18 25.67
N PHE A 917 -16.75 17.40 26.55
CA PHE A 917 -16.31 18.75 26.93
C PHE A 917 -15.32 19.37 25.91
N LEU A 918 -15.56 20.63 25.56
CA LEU A 918 -14.65 21.51 24.81
C LEU A 918 -13.93 22.43 25.80
N PHE A 919 -12.60 22.45 25.75
CA PHE A 919 -11.81 23.38 26.55
C PHE A 919 -11.33 24.50 25.66
N ILE A 920 -11.54 25.73 26.13
CA ILE A 920 -11.16 26.94 25.42
C ILE A 920 -10.20 27.74 26.28
N LEU A 921 -9.17 28.28 25.63
CA LEU A 921 -8.30 29.28 26.24
C LEU A 921 -8.75 30.64 25.76
N THR A 922 -9.30 31.46 26.64
CA THR A 922 -9.81 32.80 26.30
C THR A 922 -8.66 33.81 26.21
N GLN A 923 -8.81 34.84 25.36
CA GLN A 923 -7.79 35.89 25.18
C GLN A 923 -7.54 36.73 26.45
N HIS A 924 -8.57 36.85 27.29
CA HIS A 924 -8.52 37.52 28.58
C HIS A 924 -9.03 36.59 29.69
N ALA A 925 -8.65 36.85 30.94
CA ALA A 925 -9.17 36.10 32.09
C ALA A 925 -10.68 36.40 32.31
N ASN A 926 -11.37 35.46 32.98
CA ASN A 926 -12.77 35.61 33.43
C ASN A 926 -13.77 35.97 32.31
N GLN A 927 -13.65 35.32 31.15
CA GLN A 927 -14.52 35.58 29.97
C GLN A 927 -15.76 34.67 29.92
N GLU A 928 -16.13 34.03 31.03
CA GLU A 928 -17.22 33.04 31.10
C GLU A 928 -18.55 33.60 30.55
N GLU A 929 -18.97 34.79 30.99
CA GLU A 929 -20.22 35.42 30.53
C GLU A 929 -20.21 35.70 29.02
N ASN A 930 -19.08 36.14 28.48
CA ASN A 930 -18.94 36.43 27.05
C ASN A 930 -19.00 35.15 26.21
N VAL A 931 -18.40 34.07 26.71
CA VAL A 931 -18.47 32.73 26.10
C VAL A 931 -19.92 32.24 26.10
N GLN A 932 -20.61 32.31 27.25
CA GLN A 932 -22.00 31.92 27.38
C GLN A 932 -22.91 32.73 26.42
N GLN A 933 -22.67 34.03 26.30
CA GLN A 933 -23.43 34.92 25.41
C GLN A 933 -23.25 34.55 23.93
N VAL A 934 -22.01 34.26 23.49
CA VAL A 934 -21.74 33.83 22.11
C VAL A 934 -22.41 32.49 21.81
N LEU A 935 -22.33 31.54 22.74
CA LEU A 935 -22.94 30.22 22.58
C LEU A 935 -24.48 30.31 22.52
N ASN A 936 -25.10 31.09 23.41
CA ASN A 936 -26.56 31.30 23.42
C ASN A 936 -27.08 31.89 22.09
N ASN A 937 -26.26 32.71 21.42
CA ASN A 937 -26.61 33.37 20.17
C ASN A 937 -26.28 32.53 18.91
N THR A 938 -25.65 31.36 19.06
CA THR A 938 -25.22 30.52 17.94
C THR A 938 -26.31 29.50 17.58
N GLN A 939 -26.90 29.63 16.39
CA GLN A 939 -27.94 28.71 15.93
C GLN A 939 -27.40 27.30 15.63
N GLY A 940 -28.19 26.27 15.97
CA GLY A 940 -27.87 24.87 15.71
C GLY A 940 -27.06 24.17 16.81
N LEU A 941 -26.78 24.86 17.92
CA LEU A 941 -26.30 24.24 19.15
C LEU A 941 -27.49 23.64 19.92
N GLY A 942 -27.34 22.41 20.42
CA GLY A 942 -28.27 21.81 21.38
C GLY A 942 -28.06 22.37 22.79
N ASP A 943 -28.49 21.65 23.84
CA ASP A 943 -28.25 22.04 25.23
C ASP A 943 -26.75 22.02 25.57
N PHE A 944 -26.27 23.04 26.28
CA PHE A 944 -24.87 23.15 26.70
C PHE A 944 -24.74 23.82 28.09
N SER A 945 -23.62 23.58 28.75
CA SER A 945 -23.23 24.21 30.02
C SER A 945 -21.78 24.67 29.97
N VAL A 946 -21.46 25.72 30.72
CA VAL A 946 -20.10 26.26 30.86
C VAL A 946 -19.63 26.00 32.29
N HIS A 947 -18.38 25.58 32.42
CA HIS A 947 -17.76 25.19 33.69
C HIS A 947 -16.39 25.83 33.84
N SER A 948 -16.06 26.18 35.07
CA SER A 948 -14.74 26.69 35.44
C SER A 948 -13.76 25.53 35.69
N VAL A 949 -12.50 25.72 35.33
CA VAL A 949 -11.47 24.67 35.38
C VAL A 949 -10.23 25.21 36.07
N GLU A 950 -9.79 24.52 37.12
CA GLU A 950 -8.58 24.84 37.88
C GLU A 950 -7.59 23.68 37.84
N LEU A 951 -6.29 23.98 37.88
CA LEU A 951 -5.25 22.94 37.97
C LEU A 951 -5.28 22.28 39.36
N ASP A 952 -5.33 20.96 39.39
CA ASP A 952 -5.15 20.19 40.61
C ASP A 952 -3.70 19.71 40.72
N MET A 953 -2.94 20.21 41.69
CA MET A 953 -1.51 19.88 41.84
C MET A 953 -1.25 18.60 42.65
N GLU A 954 -2.26 18.04 43.31
CA GLU A 954 -2.07 16.93 44.24
C GLU A 954 -2.49 15.58 43.62
N GLY A 955 -3.51 15.56 42.76
CA GLY A 955 -4.05 14.33 42.19
C GLY A 955 -4.98 13.62 43.17
N ILE A 956 -4.86 12.29 43.26
CA ILE A 956 -5.65 11.50 44.23
C ILE A 956 -5.36 11.94 45.66
N THR A 957 -6.40 12.21 46.44
CA THR A 957 -6.27 12.69 47.82
C THR A 957 -7.15 11.91 48.77
N VAL A 958 -6.58 11.56 49.91
CA VAL A 958 -7.29 10.90 51.00
C VAL A 958 -7.75 11.96 52.00
N LEU A 959 -9.04 11.98 52.32
CA LEU A 959 -9.57 12.86 53.35
C LEU A 959 -9.32 12.24 54.73
N GLN A 960 -8.51 12.90 55.57
CA GLN A 960 -8.36 12.51 56.97
C GLN A 960 -9.62 12.95 57.74
N GLN A 961 -10.23 12.04 58.49
CA GLN A 961 -11.27 12.39 59.46
C GLN A 961 -10.63 13.16 60.63
N ASN A 962 -10.43 14.47 60.47
CA ASN A 962 -10.01 15.31 61.58
C ASN A 962 -11.13 15.41 62.62
N ALA A 963 -10.87 14.82 63.77
CA ALA A 963 -11.50 14.98 65.08
C ALA A 963 -12.42 16.21 65.24
N HIS A 964 -13.71 16.07 64.91
CA HIS A 964 -14.78 16.88 65.52
C HIS A 964 -15.15 16.31 66.91
N LYS A 965 -14.13 16.22 67.77
CA LYS A 965 -14.25 15.80 69.17
C LYS A 965 -13.51 16.75 70.10
N MET A 966 -13.61 18.06 69.88
CA MET A 966 -13.38 19.08 70.91
C MET A 966 -14.07 20.38 70.48
N LEU A 967 -15.27 20.62 70.99
CA LEU A 967 -15.87 21.93 71.31
C LEU A 967 -17.37 21.75 71.62
N THR A 968 -17.67 21.04 72.70
CA THR A 968 -18.88 21.28 73.52
C THR A 968 -18.58 20.81 74.94
N ASN A 969 -18.10 21.75 75.76
CA ASN A 969 -18.35 21.81 77.20
C ASN A 969 -18.72 23.26 77.50
#